data_AF-A0A2E7BKE8-F1
#
_entry.id   AF-A0A2E7BKE8-F1
#
_cell.length_a   1.000
_cell.length_b   1.000
_cell.length_c   1.000
_cell.angle_alpha   90.00
_cell.angle_beta   90.00
_cell.angle_gamma   90.00
#
_symmetry.space_group_name_H-M   'P 1'
#
loop_
_entity.id
_entity.type
_entity.pdbx_description
1 polymer ?
#
loop_
_entity_poly.entity_id
_entity_poly.type
_entity_poly.pdbx_seq_one_letter_code
_entity_poly.pdbx_strand_id
1 'polypeptide(L)'
;MFLGVGSTTSQAQPPIVQPGAPGEPSRQISAAEASDLAGIQFTEADVQFMQGMIAHHAQALEMTQLLSTRTARDTMRRLAQRIELSQEDEIAMMQDWLQTRGQTVPEPDAHHGAGVSMPGMLSQEEMQNLQAMQATEFDLLFLELMIKHHRGALTMVDNLLSQRGTAQDSQLFAFTSDITADQSMEIDRMDVMLAELFPDPRVDLEAGFYDAGTASLNMTLVATLAKPEGFYDPHAPAGLPMRREPEEVQSQQSQAVTAEATTEENTADDESTQDSQVEEAPTSDSRPGLLNFGNTDLAFKDDLLFVGNYHGFSTYRAETPSSPQLVSSVVCPGGQGDVSVVGNLLIMSVEQTRGRLDCGLQGVAEPVSEARFRGIRIFDISDMRLPKQVAAVQTCRGSHTHTLVTDPDDEGNVYVYGSGTSSVRPGEELEGCSDDSPEENPDTALFRIDVIRIPLGHPQDAGVVNRPFIFADPASGAIAGLWQGGDHGPGTQTTRQTSQCHDITVYPDIGLAAGACSGNGILLDISDPINPSRIDQVVDPGFAYWHSATFNNDGSKVIFTDEWGGGGRARCRASDPREWGADAIFDIVDGKMEFRSYFKLPAPQTEEENCVAHNGSLIPVPGRDLFLQAWYQGGISVIDFTDSSNPFEVAYFDRGPIDPDELVMGGYWSAYWYRGFIYATEIARGLDVLELLPSDELTQNEIEAASLVTSATFNPQQQRRISWSARPQVARAYLDQITRSSTLPTEEIATLAALLDRVDQIQPDTTVSDVDLAGDLSEAAGSLDITASQLNGRSQTRLAALAEAFKNMAEGPR
;
A
#
# COMPACT_ATOMS: atom_id res chain seq x y z
N MET A 1 39.73 1.14 -50.55
CA MET A 1 38.75 2.17 -50.15
C MET A 1 37.92 1.53 -49.06
N PHE A 2 38.08 1.99 -47.81
CA PHE A 2 37.54 1.35 -46.61
C PHE A 2 36.01 1.48 -46.57
N LEU A 3 35.32 0.35 -46.38
CA LEU A 3 33.94 0.30 -45.91
C LEU A 3 34.00 0.39 -44.38
N GLY A 4 33.41 1.45 -43.83
CA GLY A 4 33.29 1.66 -42.38
C GLY A 4 32.24 0.72 -41.81
N VAL A 5 32.65 -0.09 -40.84
CA VAL A 5 31.76 -0.85 -39.96
C VAL A 5 31.21 0.15 -38.95
N GLY A 6 29.90 0.37 -38.97
CA GLY A 6 29.21 1.09 -37.90
C GLY A 6 29.23 0.24 -36.64
N SER A 7 29.87 0.74 -35.59
CA SER A 7 29.82 0.15 -34.25
C SER A 7 28.41 0.36 -33.67
N THR A 8 27.65 -0.72 -33.53
CA THR A 8 26.51 -0.79 -32.63
C THR A 8 27.05 -0.76 -31.20
N THR A 9 26.91 0.36 -30.50
CA THR A 9 27.09 0.42 -29.04
C THR A 9 25.96 -0.37 -28.39
N SER A 10 26.26 -1.59 -27.94
CA SER A 10 25.43 -2.32 -26.96
C SER A 10 25.32 -1.44 -25.70
N GLN A 11 24.12 -0.97 -25.38
CA GLN A 11 23.85 -0.45 -24.03
C GLN A 11 24.02 -1.63 -23.08
N ALA A 12 24.98 -1.53 -22.16
CA ALA A 12 25.18 -2.52 -21.12
C ALA A 12 23.94 -2.57 -20.22
N GLN A 13 23.44 -3.76 -19.91
CA GLN A 13 22.32 -3.92 -18.97
C GLN A 13 22.62 -3.22 -17.63
N PRO A 14 21.62 -2.57 -17.01
CA PRO A 14 21.75 -2.06 -15.65
C PRO A 14 22.16 -3.19 -14.67
N PRO A 15 23.07 -2.92 -13.71
CA PRO A 15 23.55 -3.95 -12.80
C PRO A 15 22.49 -4.30 -11.75
N ILE A 16 22.42 -5.59 -11.41
CA ILE A 16 21.75 -6.09 -10.20
C ILE A 16 22.82 -6.22 -9.13
N VAL A 17 22.63 -5.55 -8.00
CA VAL A 17 23.64 -5.36 -6.95
C VAL A 17 23.15 -5.99 -5.66
N GLN A 18 23.96 -6.82 -5.02
CA GLN A 18 23.76 -7.25 -3.65
C GLN A 18 24.77 -6.52 -2.75
N PRO A 19 24.32 -5.64 -1.84
CA PRO A 19 25.17 -5.03 -0.83
C PRO A 19 25.72 -6.08 0.15
N GLY A 20 26.89 -5.81 0.73
CA GLY A 20 27.40 -6.58 1.88
C GLY A 20 26.86 -6.05 3.21
N ALA A 21 27.42 -6.56 4.32
CA ALA A 21 27.19 -6.01 5.65
C ALA A 21 27.60 -4.52 5.73
N PRO A 22 27.13 -3.74 6.74
CA PRO A 22 27.51 -2.33 6.86
C PRO A 22 29.02 -2.11 6.77
N GLY A 23 29.45 -1.30 5.80
CA GLY A 23 30.88 -1.01 5.56
C GLY A 23 31.60 -1.95 4.60
N GLU A 24 31.02 -3.10 4.26
CA GLU A 24 31.58 -4.07 3.29
C GLU A 24 31.23 -3.69 1.83
N PRO A 25 32.02 -4.13 0.84
CA PRO A 25 31.76 -3.81 -0.57
C PRO A 25 30.54 -4.56 -1.12
N SER A 26 29.80 -3.89 -2.00
CA SER A 26 28.71 -4.51 -2.76
C SER A 26 29.24 -5.33 -3.93
N ARG A 27 28.49 -6.37 -4.34
CA ARG A 27 28.80 -7.21 -5.51
C ARG A 27 27.66 -7.18 -6.53
N GLN A 28 27.97 -7.49 -7.79
CA GLN A 28 26.95 -7.72 -8.81
C GLN A 28 26.52 -9.19 -8.79
N ILE A 29 25.22 -9.43 -8.99
CA ILE A 29 24.61 -10.76 -9.05
C ILE A 29 23.83 -10.94 -10.35
N SER A 30 23.50 -12.18 -10.70
CA SER A 30 22.65 -12.47 -11.87
C SER A 30 21.16 -12.36 -11.50
N ALA A 31 20.30 -12.15 -12.50
CA ALA A 31 18.84 -12.15 -12.30
C ALA A 31 18.34 -13.48 -11.71
N ALA A 32 18.87 -14.61 -12.19
CA ALA A 32 18.51 -15.94 -11.68
C ALA A 32 18.90 -16.13 -10.21
N GLU A 33 20.07 -15.61 -9.81
CA GLU A 33 20.51 -15.63 -8.42
C GLU A 33 19.61 -14.75 -7.53
N ALA A 34 19.11 -13.62 -8.04
CA ALA A 34 18.20 -12.75 -7.31
C ALA A 34 16.79 -13.36 -7.12
N SER A 35 16.31 -14.15 -8.07
CA SER A 35 14.95 -14.74 -8.05
C SER A 35 14.84 -16.10 -7.33
N ASP A 36 15.96 -16.73 -6.95
CA ASP A 36 15.97 -18.06 -6.33
C ASP A 36 15.55 -18.01 -4.84
N LEU A 37 14.35 -18.52 -4.57
CA LEU A 37 13.76 -18.62 -3.24
C LEU A 37 13.54 -20.10 -2.92
N ALA A 38 14.42 -20.76 -2.15
CA ALA A 38 14.29 -22.16 -1.70
C ALA A 38 13.39 -22.31 -0.42
N GLY A 39 12.49 -23.32 -0.36
CA GLY A 39 11.28 -23.37 0.49
C GLY A 39 11.08 -24.58 1.42
N ILE A 40 9.98 -24.60 2.21
CA ILE A 40 9.72 -25.49 3.38
C ILE A 40 8.25 -26.02 3.48
N GLN A 41 8.01 -27.04 4.33
CA GLN A 41 6.85 -27.95 4.60
C GLN A 41 6.03 -27.67 5.90
N PHE A 42 4.95 -28.46 6.16
CA PHE A 42 3.69 -28.16 6.94
C PHE A 42 3.71 -28.41 8.48
N THR A 43 2.67 -27.99 9.25
CA THR A 43 2.61 -27.91 10.74
C THR A 43 1.34 -28.51 11.42
N GLU A 44 1.24 -28.46 12.76
CA GLU A 44 0.11 -29.00 13.57
C GLU A 44 -1.21 -28.23 13.41
N ALA A 45 -1.14 -26.93 13.11
CA ALA A 45 -2.32 -26.10 12.86
C ALA A 45 -3.08 -26.51 11.57
N ASP A 46 -2.39 -27.16 10.64
CA ASP A 46 -2.97 -27.80 9.45
C ASP A 46 -3.97 -28.91 9.82
N VAL A 47 -3.69 -29.67 10.87
CA VAL A 47 -4.58 -30.74 11.34
C VAL A 47 -5.84 -30.17 11.98
N GLN A 48 -5.71 -29.08 12.74
CA GLN A 48 -6.84 -28.44 13.43
C GLN A 48 -7.80 -27.75 12.45
N PHE A 49 -7.27 -27.12 11.41
CA PHE A 49 -8.07 -26.53 10.33
C PHE A 49 -8.94 -27.58 9.62
N MET A 50 -8.35 -28.71 9.22
CA MET A 50 -9.07 -29.79 8.52
C MET A 50 -10.20 -30.39 9.37
N GLN A 51 -10.02 -30.47 10.69
CA GLN A 51 -11.07 -30.94 11.61
C GLN A 51 -12.21 -29.93 11.78
N GLY A 52 -11.89 -28.63 11.84
CA GLY A 52 -12.88 -27.56 12.00
C GLY A 52 -13.72 -27.34 10.75
N MET A 53 -13.10 -27.39 9.57
CA MET A 53 -13.76 -27.10 8.30
C MET A 53 -14.80 -28.17 7.91
N ILE A 54 -14.62 -29.44 8.29
CA ILE A 54 -15.64 -30.50 8.12
C ILE A 54 -16.98 -30.11 8.77
N ALA A 55 -16.94 -29.58 9.99
CA ALA A 55 -18.14 -29.19 10.72
C ALA A 55 -18.74 -27.87 10.20
N HIS A 56 -17.92 -26.99 9.63
CA HIS A 56 -18.36 -25.75 8.98
C HIS A 56 -19.14 -26.06 7.68
N HIS A 57 -18.59 -26.92 6.82
CA HIS A 57 -19.23 -27.37 5.58
C HIS A 57 -20.57 -28.08 5.81
N ALA A 58 -20.68 -28.86 6.89
CA ALA A 58 -21.94 -29.54 7.24
C ALA A 58 -23.11 -28.56 7.49
N GLN A 59 -22.87 -27.36 8.05
CA GLN A 59 -23.92 -26.37 8.28
C GLN A 59 -24.38 -25.67 6.99
N ALA A 60 -23.48 -25.48 6.01
CA ALA A 60 -23.85 -24.96 4.68
C ALA A 60 -24.86 -25.88 3.97
N LEU A 61 -24.69 -27.20 4.11
CA LEU A 61 -25.62 -28.19 3.57
C LEU A 61 -27.01 -28.11 4.24
N GLU A 62 -27.09 -27.88 5.56
CA GLU A 62 -28.36 -27.68 6.27
C GLU A 62 -29.11 -26.43 5.79
N MET A 63 -28.40 -25.31 5.62
CA MET A 63 -28.99 -24.06 5.09
C MET A 63 -29.52 -24.26 3.67
N THR A 64 -28.74 -24.93 2.83
CA THR A 64 -29.05 -25.16 1.40
C THR A 64 -30.30 -26.01 1.20
N GLN A 65 -30.58 -26.98 2.08
CA GLN A 65 -31.79 -27.82 2.03
C GLN A 65 -33.09 -27.01 2.07
N LEU A 66 -33.09 -25.83 2.71
CA LEU A 66 -34.28 -24.97 2.81
C LEU A 66 -34.72 -24.39 1.45
N LEU A 67 -33.79 -24.15 0.53
CA LEU A 67 -34.08 -23.53 -0.78
C LEU A 67 -35.13 -24.32 -1.58
N SER A 68 -35.16 -25.64 -1.44
CA SER A 68 -36.09 -26.53 -2.17
C SER A 68 -37.57 -26.22 -1.94
N THR A 69 -37.92 -25.64 -0.78
CA THR A 69 -39.32 -25.36 -0.38
C THR A 69 -39.66 -23.87 -0.21
N ARG A 70 -38.66 -22.97 -0.24
CA ARG A 70 -38.80 -21.58 0.20
C ARG A 70 -38.62 -20.51 -0.89
N THR A 71 -38.01 -20.85 -2.02
CA THR A 71 -37.85 -19.95 -3.17
C THR A 71 -38.51 -20.47 -4.46
N ALA A 72 -38.95 -19.52 -5.29
CA ALA A 72 -39.42 -19.75 -6.65
C ALA A 72 -38.43 -19.29 -7.72
N ARG A 73 -37.28 -18.67 -7.35
CA ARG A 73 -36.27 -18.19 -8.30
C ARG A 73 -35.38 -19.35 -8.77
N ASP A 74 -35.32 -19.55 -10.09
CA ASP A 74 -34.50 -20.61 -10.67
C ASP A 74 -32.99 -20.37 -10.46
N THR A 75 -32.54 -19.11 -10.33
CA THR A 75 -31.14 -18.77 -10.01
C THR A 75 -30.73 -19.25 -8.62
N MET A 76 -31.58 -19.04 -7.61
CA MET A 76 -31.37 -19.50 -6.24
C MET A 76 -31.36 -21.03 -6.13
N ARG A 77 -32.19 -21.73 -6.90
CA ARG A 77 -32.20 -23.21 -6.93
C ARG A 77 -30.94 -23.81 -7.55
N ARG A 78 -30.37 -23.13 -8.55
CA ARG A 78 -29.09 -23.54 -9.17
C ARG A 78 -27.89 -23.27 -8.28
N LEU A 79 -27.94 -22.18 -7.50
CA LEU A 79 -26.95 -21.91 -6.44
C LEU A 79 -26.97 -23.04 -5.40
N ALA A 80 -28.17 -23.45 -4.95
CA ALA A 80 -28.34 -24.56 -4.00
C ALA A 80 -27.63 -25.86 -4.45
N GLN A 81 -27.88 -26.27 -5.68
CA GLN A 81 -27.32 -27.52 -6.24
C GLN A 81 -25.81 -27.47 -6.39
N ARG A 82 -25.24 -26.27 -6.56
CA ARG A 82 -23.80 -26.10 -6.67
C ARG A 82 -23.13 -26.27 -5.31
N ILE A 83 -23.63 -25.53 -4.30
CA ILE A 83 -23.16 -25.60 -2.92
C ILE A 83 -23.23 -27.04 -2.39
N GLU A 84 -24.34 -27.74 -2.66
CA GLU A 84 -24.53 -29.12 -2.20
C GLU A 84 -23.47 -30.09 -2.75
N LEU A 85 -23.13 -29.97 -4.05
CA LEU A 85 -22.17 -30.86 -4.69
C LEU A 85 -20.72 -30.56 -4.28
N SER A 86 -20.32 -29.29 -4.20
CA SER A 86 -18.96 -28.92 -3.82
C SER A 86 -18.66 -29.28 -2.36
N GLN A 87 -19.53 -28.89 -1.44
CA GLN A 87 -19.33 -29.07 0.00
C GLN A 87 -19.30 -30.56 0.40
N GLU A 88 -20.05 -31.44 -0.28
CA GLU A 88 -19.99 -32.89 -0.03
C GLU A 88 -18.65 -33.51 -0.45
N ASP A 89 -18.12 -33.13 -1.62
CA ASP A 89 -16.83 -33.62 -2.13
C ASP A 89 -15.65 -33.13 -1.27
N GLU A 90 -15.71 -31.88 -0.81
CA GLU A 90 -14.70 -31.28 0.08
C GLU A 90 -14.67 -31.95 1.47
N ILE A 91 -15.83 -32.30 2.04
CA ILE A 91 -15.90 -33.07 3.29
C ILE A 91 -15.21 -34.43 3.14
N ALA A 92 -15.47 -35.16 2.05
CA ALA A 92 -14.87 -36.46 1.81
C ALA A 92 -13.34 -36.39 1.68
N MET A 93 -12.84 -35.34 1.02
CA MET A 93 -11.40 -35.06 0.88
C MET A 93 -10.74 -34.81 2.24
N MET A 94 -11.34 -33.95 3.08
CA MET A 94 -10.79 -33.64 4.39
C MET A 94 -10.71 -34.87 5.31
N GLN A 95 -11.73 -35.74 5.24
CA GLN A 95 -11.77 -37.00 5.98
C GLN A 95 -10.64 -37.95 5.56
N ASP A 96 -10.39 -38.09 4.26
CA ASP A 96 -9.30 -38.92 3.71
C ASP A 96 -7.91 -38.36 4.06
N TRP A 97 -7.75 -37.02 4.00
CA TRP A 97 -6.51 -36.34 4.36
C TRP A 97 -6.11 -36.59 5.82
N LEU A 98 -7.07 -36.54 6.74
CA LEU A 98 -6.89 -36.83 8.17
C LEU A 98 -6.62 -38.32 8.42
N GLN A 99 -7.35 -39.22 7.75
CA GLN A 99 -7.22 -40.66 7.93
C GLN A 99 -5.85 -41.18 7.48
N THR A 100 -5.38 -40.74 6.31
CA THR A 100 -4.09 -41.18 5.72
C THR A 100 -2.88 -40.73 6.53
N ARG A 101 -3.04 -39.68 7.35
CA ARG A 101 -2.00 -39.12 8.23
C ARG A 101 -2.15 -39.56 9.69
N GLY A 102 -3.04 -40.52 9.97
CA GLY A 102 -3.24 -41.13 11.29
C GLY A 102 -3.88 -40.21 12.33
N GLN A 103 -4.54 -39.14 11.88
CA GLN A 103 -5.22 -38.15 12.73
C GLN A 103 -6.67 -38.54 12.99
N THR A 104 -7.27 -37.99 14.04
CA THR A 104 -8.69 -38.21 14.35
C THR A 104 -9.58 -37.55 13.30
N VAL A 105 -10.50 -38.30 12.71
CA VAL A 105 -11.53 -37.81 11.78
C VAL A 105 -12.82 -37.50 12.57
N PRO A 106 -13.31 -36.25 12.61
CA PRO A 106 -14.56 -35.92 13.27
C PRO A 106 -15.77 -36.34 12.43
N GLU A 107 -16.88 -36.68 13.09
CA GLU A 107 -18.16 -36.93 12.42
C GLU A 107 -18.78 -35.59 11.95
N PRO A 108 -19.39 -35.51 10.74
CA PRO A 108 -19.99 -34.28 10.21
C PRO A 108 -21.03 -33.62 11.14
N ASP A 109 -21.77 -34.43 11.91
CA ASP A 109 -22.81 -33.97 12.85
C ASP A 109 -22.25 -33.46 14.21
N ALA A 110 -20.93 -33.35 14.36
CA ALA A 110 -20.30 -32.95 15.62
C ALA A 110 -20.57 -31.48 16.05
N HIS A 111 -21.14 -30.66 15.16
CA HIS A 111 -21.48 -29.25 15.39
C HIS A 111 -22.66 -29.04 16.37
N HIS A 112 -23.41 -30.10 16.73
CA HIS A 112 -24.46 -30.05 17.75
C HIS A 112 -23.95 -30.27 19.20
N GLY A 113 -22.63 -30.48 19.39
CA GLY A 113 -21.98 -30.60 20.70
C GLY A 113 -21.70 -29.25 21.36
N ALA A 114 -21.75 -29.19 22.69
CA ALA A 114 -21.65 -27.95 23.45
C ALA A 114 -20.33 -27.18 23.26
N GLY A 115 -20.39 -26.03 22.56
CA GLY A 115 -19.60 -24.85 22.90
C GLY A 115 -18.46 -24.39 21.98
N VAL A 116 -18.32 -24.87 20.74
CA VAL A 116 -17.31 -24.35 19.81
C VAL A 116 -17.96 -23.42 18.77
N SER A 117 -17.75 -22.11 18.92
CA SER A 117 -18.16 -21.10 17.95
C SER A 117 -17.05 -20.94 16.90
N MET A 118 -17.34 -21.22 15.63
CA MET A 118 -16.42 -20.99 14.50
C MET A 118 -16.86 -19.74 13.71
N PRO A 119 -15.93 -19.00 13.07
CA PRO A 119 -16.28 -17.84 12.24
C PRO A 119 -17.34 -18.17 11.19
N GLY A 120 -18.30 -17.27 10.98
CA GLY A 120 -19.37 -17.38 9.96
C GLY A 120 -20.51 -18.35 10.22
N MET A 121 -20.36 -19.31 11.16
CA MET A 121 -21.45 -20.22 11.54
C MET A 121 -22.70 -19.45 12.02
N LEU A 122 -23.88 -19.91 11.60
CA LEU A 122 -25.17 -19.39 12.05
C LEU A 122 -25.44 -19.86 13.48
N SER A 123 -25.90 -18.93 14.30
CA SER A 123 -26.52 -19.22 15.59
C SER A 123 -27.85 -19.96 15.41
N GLN A 124 -28.31 -20.62 16.47
CA GLN A 124 -29.61 -21.29 16.47
C GLN A 124 -30.78 -20.32 16.19
N GLU A 125 -30.64 -19.05 16.59
CA GLU A 125 -31.63 -18.00 16.34
C GLU A 125 -31.65 -17.56 14.87
N GLU A 126 -30.48 -17.34 14.26
CA GLU A 126 -30.35 -17.01 12.83
C GLU A 126 -30.91 -18.14 11.96
N MET A 127 -30.63 -19.39 12.31
CA MET A 127 -31.16 -20.56 11.61
C MET A 127 -32.70 -20.65 11.74
N GLN A 128 -33.27 -20.40 12.92
CA GLN A 128 -34.73 -20.35 13.10
C GLN A 128 -35.38 -19.20 12.33
N ASN A 129 -34.72 -18.04 12.27
CA ASN A 129 -35.19 -16.87 11.52
C ASN A 129 -35.20 -17.16 10.02
N LEU A 130 -34.11 -17.74 9.49
CA LEU A 130 -34.03 -18.18 8.09
C LEU A 130 -35.13 -19.23 7.77
N GLN A 131 -35.40 -20.17 8.67
CA GLN A 131 -36.49 -21.15 8.53
C GLN A 131 -37.90 -20.55 8.55
N ALA A 132 -38.08 -19.35 9.11
CA ALA A 132 -39.38 -18.68 9.19
C ALA A 132 -39.72 -17.85 7.94
N MET A 133 -38.71 -17.45 7.14
CA MET A 133 -38.89 -16.59 5.97
C MET A 133 -39.39 -17.34 4.71
N GLN A 134 -39.90 -16.57 3.75
CA GLN A 134 -40.42 -17.06 2.47
C GLN A 134 -40.10 -16.09 1.31
N ALA A 135 -40.05 -16.61 0.08
CA ALA A 135 -39.96 -15.81 -1.15
C ALA A 135 -38.78 -14.80 -1.17
N THR A 136 -38.98 -13.56 -1.61
CA THR A 136 -37.88 -12.59 -1.80
C THR A 136 -37.19 -12.17 -0.50
N GLU A 137 -37.92 -12.12 0.62
CA GLU A 137 -37.32 -11.87 1.94
C GLU A 137 -36.44 -13.04 2.39
N PHE A 138 -36.82 -14.28 2.02
CA PHE A 138 -35.96 -15.45 2.18
C PHE A 138 -34.75 -15.39 1.23
N ASP A 139 -34.93 -14.97 -0.02
CA ASP A 139 -33.82 -14.90 -1.00
C ASP A 139 -32.73 -13.92 -0.52
N LEU A 140 -33.11 -12.73 -0.05
CA LEU A 140 -32.17 -11.74 0.49
C LEU A 140 -31.47 -12.25 1.75
N LEU A 141 -32.23 -12.75 2.72
CA LEU A 141 -31.66 -13.25 3.98
C LEU A 141 -30.80 -14.49 3.77
N PHE A 142 -31.14 -15.36 2.80
CA PHE A 142 -30.33 -16.50 2.42
C PHE A 142 -28.99 -16.05 1.81
N LEU A 143 -29.00 -15.10 0.86
CA LEU A 143 -27.78 -14.58 0.24
C LEU A 143 -26.90 -13.90 1.29
N GLU A 144 -27.46 -13.04 2.15
CA GLU A 144 -26.72 -12.38 3.23
C GLU A 144 -26.10 -13.37 4.22
N LEU A 145 -26.86 -14.38 4.66
CA LEU A 145 -26.36 -15.36 5.63
C LEU A 145 -25.41 -16.38 5.01
N MET A 146 -25.61 -16.78 3.74
CA MET A 146 -24.68 -17.68 3.05
C MET A 146 -23.37 -16.94 2.70
N ILE A 147 -23.42 -15.66 2.33
CA ILE A 147 -22.23 -14.81 2.22
C ILE A 147 -21.51 -14.72 3.57
N LYS A 148 -22.23 -14.48 4.68
CA LYS A 148 -21.64 -14.48 6.03
C LYS A 148 -20.98 -15.81 6.37
N HIS A 149 -21.64 -16.93 6.04
CA HIS A 149 -21.15 -18.28 6.27
C HIS A 149 -19.87 -18.55 5.47
N HIS A 150 -19.87 -18.26 4.17
CA HIS A 150 -18.70 -18.41 3.28
C HIS A 150 -17.53 -17.52 3.72
N ARG A 151 -17.78 -16.29 4.16
CA ARG A 151 -16.76 -15.41 4.77
C ARG A 151 -16.18 -15.98 6.08
N GLY A 152 -16.93 -16.83 6.77
CA GLY A 152 -16.46 -17.65 7.89
C GLY A 152 -15.38 -18.65 7.48
N ALA A 153 -15.66 -19.41 6.42
CA ALA A 153 -14.71 -20.36 5.84
C ALA A 153 -13.42 -19.64 5.39
N LEU A 154 -13.54 -18.49 4.72
CA LEU A 154 -12.38 -17.67 4.33
C LEU A 154 -11.60 -17.17 5.56
N THR A 155 -12.28 -16.76 6.64
CA THR A 155 -11.62 -16.36 7.90
C THR A 155 -10.87 -17.53 8.54
N MET A 156 -11.41 -18.75 8.43
CA MET A 156 -10.74 -19.96 8.91
C MET A 156 -9.50 -20.29 8.07
N VAL A 157 -9.54 -20.09 6.75
CA VAL A 157 -8.37 -20.18 5.85
C VAL A 157 -7.33 -19.12 6.22
N ASP A 158 -7.72 -17.86 6.38
CA ASP A 158 -6.81 -16.76 6.81
C ASP A 158 -6.14 -17.04 8.17
N ASN A 159 -6.90 -17.55 9.14
CA ASN A 159 -6.38 -17.92 10.45
C ASN A 159 -5.40 -19.10 10.37
N LEU A 160 -5.58 -20.00 9.40
CA LEU A 160 -4.62 -21.06 9.12
C LEU A 160 -3.35 -20.45 8.50
N LEU A 161 -3.49 -19.68 7.42
CA LEU A 161 -2.36 -19.11 6.65
C LEU A 161 -1.54 -18.07 7.41
N SER A 162 -2.10 -17.42 8.44
CA SER A 162 -1.40 -16.45 9.29
C SER A 162 -0.45 -17.06 10.32
N GLN A 163 -0.50 -18.39 10.52
CA GLN A 163 0.39 -19.10 11.44
C GLN A 163 1.70 -19.50 10.74
N ARG A 164 2.83 -19.44 11.43
CA ARG A 164 4.13 -19.74 10.82
C ARG A 164 4.26 -21.24 10.54
N GLY A 165 4.45 -21.59 9.27
CA GLY A 165 4.70 -22.96 8.81
C GLY A 165 3.46 -23.78 8.44
N THR A 166 2.27 -23.18 8.44
CA THR A 166 1.02 -23.82 8.00
C THR A 166 0.86 -23.82 6.49
N ALA A 167 -0.05 -24.68 6.01
CA ALA A 167 -0.47 -24.88 4.63
C ALA A 167 0.68 -25.09 3.63
N GLN A 168 1.79 -25.67 4.08
CA GLN A 168 2.94 -25.94 3.22
C GLN A 168 2.86 -27.35 2.56
N ASP A 169 1.82 -28.13 2.87
CA ASP A 169 1.50 -29.40 2.21
C ASP A 169 0.71 -29.08 0.94
N SER A 170 1.13 -29.61 -0.21
CA SER A 170 0.55 -29.25 -1.50
C SER A 170 -0.93 -29.64 -1.64
N GLN A 171 -1.38 -30.67 -0.94
CA GLN A 171 -2.77 -31.12 -0.97
C GLN A 171 -3.64 -30.22 -0.09
N LEU A 172 -3.14 -29.80 1.08
CA LEU A 172 -3.80 -28.84 1.95
C LEU A 172 -3.82 -27.43 1.36
N PHE A 173 -2.72 -26.98 0.75
CA PHE A 173 -2.66 -25.68 0.09
C PHE A 173 -3.64 -25.62 -1.11
N ALA A 174 -3.66 -26.68 -1.93
CA ALA A 174 -4.64 -26.80 -3.01
C ALA A 174 -6.06 -26.72 -2.45
N PHE A 175 -6.34 -27.44 -1.36
CA PHE A 175 -7.64 -27.40 -0.71
C PHE A 175 -8.01 -26.04 -0.10
N THR A 176 -7.08 -25.34 0.56
CA THR A 176 -7.33 -23.98 1.05
C THR A 176 -7.57 -23.00 -0.10
N SER A 177 -6.91 -23.24 -1.24
CA SER A 177 -7.11 -22.46 -2.47
C SER A 177 -8.45 -22.79 -3.12
N ASP A 178 -8.86 -24.06 -3.13
CA ASP A 178 -10.14 -24.53 -3.66
C ASP A 178 -11.30 -23.99 -2.80
N ILE A 179 -11.21 -24.05 -1.47
CA ILE A 179 -12.19 -23.41 -0.57
C ILE A 179 -12.23 -21.90 -0.83
N THR A 180 -11.08 -21.25 -0.98
CA THR A 180 -11.03 -19.82 -1.23
C THR A 180 -11.71 -19.51 -2.57
N ALA A 181 -11.37 -20.24 -3.64
CA ALA A 181 -11.91 -20.04 -4.97
C ALA A 181 -13.40 -20.37 -5.06
N ASP A 182 -13.84 -21.53 -4.58
CA ASP A 182 -15.23 -21.96 -4.66
C ASP A 182 -16.14 -21.11 -3.78
N GLN A 183 -15.72 -20.82 -2.53
CA GLN A 183 -16.51 -19.99 -1.62
C GLN A 183 -16.50 -18.52 -2.06
N SER A 184 -15.39 -17.98 -2.60
CA SER A 184 -15.36 -16.64 -3.20
C SER A 184 -16.21 -16.59 -4.45
N MET A 185 -16.08 -17.50 -5.43
CA MET A 185 -16.95 -17.53 -6.62
C MET A 185 -18.45 -17.63 -6.26
N GLU A 186 -18.79 -18.36 -5.21
CA GLU A 186 -20.15 -18.40 -4.70
C GLU A 186 -20.55 -17.08 -4.05
N ILE A 187 -19.67 -16.43 -3.27
CA ILE A 187 -19.90 -15.06 -2.79
C ILE A 187 -20.02 -14.07 -3.95
N ASP A 188 -19.10 -14.03 -4.92
CA ASP A 188 -19.14 -13.17 -6.11
C ASP A 188 -20.43 -13.35 -6.90
N ARG A 189 -20.89 -14.59 -7.05
CA ARG A 189 -22.17 -14.83 -7.69
C ARG A 189 -23.33 -14.26 -6.87
N MET A 190 -23.27 -14.37 -5.56
CA MET A 190 -24.27 -13.78 -4.66
C MET A 190 -24.15 -12.24 -4.60
N ASP A 191 -22.96 -11.67 -4.73
CA ASP A 191 -22.65 -10.24 -4.73
C ASP A 191 -22.95 -9.59 -6.09
N VAL A 192 -22.74 -10.25 -7.23
CA VAL A 192 -23.23 -9.81 -8.56
C VAL A 192 -24.75 -9.82 -8.58
N MET A 193 -25.36 -10.84 -7.99
CA MET A 193 -26.81 -10.86 -7.78
C MET A 193 -27.30 -9.70 -6.87
N LEU A 194 -26.40 -9.09 -6.08
CA LEU A 194 -26.63 -7.84 -5.33
C LEU A 194 -26.23 -6.56 -6.10
N ALA A 195 -25.19 -6.60 -6.93
CA ALA A 195 -24.52 -5.46 -7.57
C ALA A 195 -25.11 -5.06 -8.93
N GLU A 196 -25.87 -5.92 -9.61
CA GLU A 196 -26.74 -5.59 -10.77
C GLU A 196 -27.78 -4.48 -10.47
N LEU A 197 -27.64 -3.81 -9.33
CA LEU A 197 -28.42 -2.71 -8.79
C LEU A 197 -27.68 -1.33 -8.79
N PHE A 198 -26.41 -1.16 -9.26
CA PHE A 198 -25.63 0.15 -9.27
C PHE A 198 -24.67 0.40 -10.51
N PRO A 199 -24.60 1.60 -11.17
CA PRO A 199 -23.70 1.86 -12.34
C PRO A 199 -22.56 2.91 -12.15
N ASP A 200 -21.26 2.52 -12.24
CA ASP A 200 -20.03 3.36 -12.37
C ASP A 200 -19.11 2.75 -13.47
N PRO A 201 -18.39 3.54 -14.31
CA PRO A 201 -17.58 3.01 -15.43
C PRO A 201 -16.32 2.22 -15.04
N ARG A 202 -15.90 2.23 -13.77
CA ARG A 202 -14.85 1.34 -13.24
C ARG A 202 -15.39 -0.04 -12.86
N VAL A 203 -16.70 -0.21 -12.80
CA VAL A 203 -17.33 -1.51 -12.52
C VAL A 203 -17.19 -2.39 -13.75
N ASP A 204 -16.82 -3.66 -13.53
CA ASP A 204 -16.63 -4.70 -14.56
C ASP A 204 -15.49 -4.40 -15.56
N LEU A 205 -14.39 -3.77 -15.12
CA LEU A 205 -13.18 -3.67 -15.94
C LEU A 205 -12.60 -5.07 -16.22
N GLU A 206 -12.16 -5.30 -17.46
CA GLU A 206 -11.58 -6.58 -17.88
C GLU A 206 -10.30 -6.89 -17.07
N ALA A 207 -10.19 -8.10 -16.53
CA ALA A 207 -9.01 -8.53 -15.79
C ALA A 207 -7.78 -8.65 -16.71
N GLY A 208 -6.58 -8.49 -16.14
CA GLY A 208 -5.33 -8.74 -16.86
C GLY A 208 -4.08 -8.22 -16.15
N PHE A 209 -2.95 -8.91 -16.32
CA PHE A 209 -1.71 -8.50 -15.66
C PHE A 209 -1.10 -7.26 -16.32
N TYR A 210 -0.95 -7.22 -17.65
CA TYR A 210 -0.44 -6.03 -18.36
C TYR A 210 -1.47 -5.41 -19.31
N ASP A 211 -2.58 -6.10 -19.54
CA ASP A 211 -3.61 -5.81 -20.53
C ASP A 211 -5.01 -5.70 -19.91
N ALA A 212 -5.10 -5.52 -18.58
CA ALA A 212 -6.35 -5.21 -17.91
C ALA A 212 -7.05 -4.00 -18.57
N GLY A 213 -8.38 -4.06 -18.59
CA GLY A 213 -9.23 -2.93 -18.92
C GLY A 213 -8.91 -1.73 -18.02
N THR A 214 -8.98 -0.53 -18.58
CA THR A 214 -8.70 0.71 -17.85
C THR A 214 -9.87 1.66 -17.93
N ALA A 215 -10.11 2.40 -16.85
CA ALA A 215 -10.96 3.58 -16.86
C ALA A 215 -10.16 4.79 -16.36
N SER A 216 -10.44 5.97 -16.94
CA SER A 216 -9.75 7.20 -16.55
C SER A 216 -10.64 8.42 -16.72
N LEU A 217 -10.55 9.36 -15.78
CA LEU A 217 -11.17 10.67 -15.85
C LEU A 217 -10.11 11.74 -15.63
N ASN A 218 -10.00 12.71 -16.55
CA ASN A 218 -9.07 13.85 -16.46
C ASN A 218 -7.60 13.48 -16.21
N MET A 219 -7.21 12.25 -16.55
CA MET A 219 -5.86 11.72 -16.43
C MET A 219 -5.54 10.85 -17.63
N THR A 220 -4.27 10.75 -17.96
CA THR A 220 -3.80 9.82 -18.99
C THR A 220 -2.53 9.12 -18.56
N LEU A 221 -2.41 7.85 -18.94
CA LEU A 221 -1.22 7.05 -18.72
C LEU A 221 -0.16 7.43 -19.76
N VAL A 222 1.00 7.89 -19.29
CA VAL A 222 2.12 8.35 -20.12
C VAL A 222 3.12 7.22 -20.37
N ALA A 223 3.43 6.44 -19.33
CA ALA A 223 4.34 5.31 -19.42
C ALA A 223 4.02 4.25 -18.36
N THR A 224 4.29 2.99 -18.71
CA THR A 224 4.26 1.84 -17.80
C THR A 224 5.59 1.13 -17.90
N LEU A 225 6.20 0.83 -16.76
CA LEU A 225 7.46 0.12 -16.65
C LEU A 225 7.21 -1.12 -15.80
N ALA A 226 7.45 -2.29 -16.40
CA ALA A 226 7.44 -3.55 -15.66
C ALA A 226 8.54 -3.57 -14.59
N LYS A 227 8.37 -4.42 -13.58
CA LYS A 227 9.43 -4.67 -12.60
C LYS A 227 10.73 -5.14 -13.29
N PRO A 228 11.90 -4.72 -12.78
CA PRO A 228 13.17 -5.13 -13.34
C PRO A 228 13.46 -6.61 -13.06
N GLU A 229 14.34 -7.21 -13.86
CA GLU A 229 14.81 -8.58 -13.65
C GLU A 229 15.37 -8.76 -12.21
N GLY A 230 15.03 -9.89 -11.57
CA GLY A 230 15.38 -10.17 -10.17
C GLY A 230 14.42 -9.60 -9.12
N PHE A 231 13.38 -8.86 -9.56
CA PHE A 231 12.32 -8.32 -8.71
C PHE A 231 10.95 -8.93 -9.02
N TYR A 232 10.94 -10.15 -9.54
CA TYR A 232 9.75 -10.99 -9.73
C TYR A 232 10.22 -12.43 -9.91
N ASP A 233 9.31 -13.38 -9.72
CA ASP A 233 9.54 -14.77 -10.09
C ASP A 233 9.28 -14.94 -11.60
N PRO A 234 10.27 -15.35 -12.42
CA PRO A 234 10.07 -15.56 -13.85
C PRO A 234 9.01 -16.62 -14.21
N HIS A 235 8.73 -17.55 -13.30
CA HIS A 235 7.72 -18.60 -13.48
C HIS A 235 6.33 -18.18 -12.98
N ALA A 236 6.25 -17.09 -12.21
CA ALA A 236 5.04 -16.55 -11.62
C ALA A 236 5.10 -15.01 -11.53
N PRO A 237 5.18 -14.29 -12.67
CA PRO A 237 5.43 -12.84 -12.66
C PRO A 237 4.31 -12.02 -12.00
N ALA A 238 3.07 -12.53 -12.06
CA ALA A 238 1.92 -11.94 -11.37
C ALA A 238 1.82 -12.34 -9.88
N GLY A 239 2.68 -13.25 -9.40
CA GLY A 239 2.59 -13.80 -8.03
C GLY A 239 1.67 -15.01 -7.89
N LEU A 240 1.11 -15.54 -8.99
CA LEU A 240 0.26 -16.73 -8.99
C LEU A 240 1.07 -18.01 -8.65
N PRO A 241 0.54 -18.94 -7.84
CA PRO A 241 1.18 -20.24 -7.66
C PRO A 241 1.16 -21.01 -9.01
N MET A 242 2.31 -21.43 -9.56
CA MET A 242 2.41 -22.36 -10.71
C MET A 242 1.33 -23.49 -10.67
N ARG A 243 0.40 -23.55 -11.61
CA ARG A 243 -0.49 -24.73 -11.71
C ARG A 243 0.38 -25.93 -12.12
N ARG A 244 0.22 -27.08 -11.44
CA ARG A 244 0.97 -28.32 -11.76
C ARG A 244 0.46 -28.79 -13.14
N GLU A 245 1.31 -28.79 -14.16
CA GLU A 245 0.97 -29.39 -15.46
C GLU A 245 0.60 -30.88 -15.26
N PRO A 246 -0.47 -31.39 -15.90
CA PRO A 246 -0.81 -32.81 -15.86
C PRO A 246 0.37 -33.65 -16.38
N GLU A 247 0.69 -34.71 -15.66
CA GLU A 247 1.85 -35.59 -15.82
C GLU A 247 1.91 -36.41 -17.14
N GLU A 248 1.24 -35.99 -18.22
CA GLU A 248 1.18 -36.76 -19.48
C GLU A 248 2.18 -36.33 -20.57
N VAL A 249 2.90 -35.21 -20.44
CA VAL A 249 3.80 -34.72 -21.52
C VAL A 249 5.29 -34.98 -21.28
N GLN A 250 5.72 -35.33 -20.05
CA GLN A 250 7.15 -35.60 -19.77
C GLN A 250 7.64 -36.99 -20.20
N SER A 251 6.77 -37.87 -20.70
CA SER A 251 7.17 -39.22 -21.14
C SER A 251 7.75 -39.30 -22.56
N GLN A 252 7.84 -38.20 -23.32
CA GLN A 252 8.27 -38.25 -24.72
C GLN A 252 9.60 -37.54 -25.06
N GLN A 253 10.27 -36.89 -24.11
CA GLN A 253 11.60 -36.27 -24.36
C GLN A 253 12.79 -37.02 -23.76
N SER A 254 12.58 -38.06 -22.95
CA SER A 254 13.64 -38.86 -22.34
C SER A 254 14.00 -40.16 -23.09
N GLN A 255 13.39 -40.45 -24.24
CA GLN A 255 13.68 -41.67 -25.05
C GLN A 255 14.51 -41.43 -26.32
N ALA A 256 15.21 -40.30 -26.45
CA ALA A 256 15.99 -40.01 -27.65
C ALA A 256 17.50 -39.88 -27.44
N VAL A 257 18.09 -40.46 -26.38
CA VAL A 257 19.55 -40.65 -26.33
C VAL A 257 19.87 -41.87 -25.47
N THR A 258 20.10 -43.03 -26.11
CA THR A 258 21.12 -44.04 -25.74
C THR A 258 20.92 -45.28 -26.61
N ALA A 259 21.68 -45.35 -27.70
CA ALA A 259 22.02 -46.61 -28.34
C ALA A 259 23.53 -46.60 -28.58
N GLU A 260 24.15 -47.78 -28.35
CA GLU A 260 25.57 -48.14 -28.51
C GLU A 260 26.47 -47.78 -27.30
N ALA A 261 27.25 -48.70 -26.70
CA ALA A 261 27.59 -50.08 -27.01
C ALA A 261 28.35 -50.73 -25.83
N THR A 262 28.16 -52.06 -25.66
CA THR A 262 29.17 -53.12 -25.33
C THR A 262 29.93 -53.05 -23.97
N THR A 263 30.23 -54.11 -23.21
CA THR A 263 30.24 -55.59 -23.33
C THR A 263 30.76 -56.18 -22.01
N GLU A 264 30.28 -57.38 -21.62
CA GLU A 264 30.98 -58.49 -20.91
C GLU A 264 31.59 -58.23 -19.51
N GLU A 265 31.62 -59.13 -18.51
CA GLU A 265 31.28 -60.54 -18.28
C GLU A 265 31.44 -60.82 -16.75
N ASN A 266 30.69 -61.79 -16.20
CA ASN A 266 31.03 -62.73 -15.09
C ASN A 266 31.35 -62.16 -13.66
N THR A 267 30.92 -62.69 -12.50
CA THR A 267 30.38 -64.00 -12.05
C THR A 267 29.78 -63.87 -10.63
N ALA A 268 28.71 -64.63 -10.38
CA ALA A 268 28.22 -65.27 -9.15
C ALA A 268 28.96 -65.03 -7.80
N ASP A 269 28.26 -64.59 -6.74
CA ASP A 269 27.56 -65.44 -5.74
C ASP A 269 27.23 -64.66 -4.44
N ASP A 270 26.03 -64.94 -3.95
CA ASP A 270 25.57 -65.03 -2.56
C ASP A 270 25.07 -63.84 -1.71
N GLU A 271 24.07 -64.22 -0.93
CA GLU A 271 22.99 -63.55 -0.21
C GLU A 271 23.33 -62.52 0.90
N SER A 272 22.29 -61.72 1.18
CA SER A 272 21.87 -61.14 2.46
C SER A 272 22.22 -59.66 2.77
N THR A 273 21.27 -58.81 2.39
CA THR A 273 20.62 -57.76 3.20
C THR A 273 21.47 -57.00 4.24
N GLN A 274 21.82 -55.76 3.94
CA GLN A 274 21.57 -54.61 4.82
C GLN A 274 21.76 -53.29 4.06
N ASP A 275 20.70 -52.49 4.07
CA ASP A 275 20.64 -51.10 3.59
C ASP A 275 21.84 -50.28 4.08
N SER A 276 22.58 -49.70 3.14
CA SER A 276 23.46 -48.57 3.40
C SER A 276 23.48 -47.65 2.19
N GLN A 277 22.90 -46.47 2.39
CA GLN A 277 23.39 -45.14 1.98
C GLN A 277 24.08 -45.04 0.61
N VAL A 278 23.36 -44.46 -0.34
CA VAL A 278 23.95 -43.54 -1.32
C VAL A 278 23.07 -42.28 -1.34
N GLU A 279 23.70 -41.17 -1.00
CA GLU A 279 23.17 -39.81 -1.06
C GLU A 279 22.79 -39.45 -2.50
N GLU A 280 21.54 -39.10 -2.73
CA GLU A 280 21.17 -38.19 -3.82
C GLU A 280 20.31 -37.06 -3.21
N ALA A 281 20.78 -35.83 -3.43
CA ALA A 281 20.27 -34.60 -2.86
C ALA A 281 18.84 -34.31 -3.33
N PRO A 282 17.91 -33.95 -2.43
CA PRO A 282 16.58 -33.52 -2.84
C PRO A 282 16.61 -32.04 -3.21
N THR A 283 16.39 -31.78 -4.50
CA THR A 283 16.08 -30.48 -5.08
C THR A 283 14.75 -29.97 -4.52
N SER A 284 14.79 -28.88 -3.76
CA SER A 284 13.63 -28.24 -3.12
C SER A 284 13.08 -27.13 -4.00
N ASP A 285 12.01 -27.40 -4.75
CA ASP A 285 11.29 -26.37 -5.52
C ASP A 285 10.14 -25.78 -4.68
N SER A 286 10.26 -24.49 -4.39
CA SER A 286 9.36 -23.64 -3.61
C SER A 286 8.49 -22.77 -4.49
N ARG A 287 7.46 -22.17 -3.89
CA ARG A 287 6.87 -20.93 -4.40
C ARG A 287 6.81 -19.80 -3.37
N PRO A 288 6.79 -18.53 -3.83
CA PRO A 288 6.99 -17.33 -3.02
C PRO A 288 5.76 -16.92 -2.20
N GLY A 289 5.98 -16.21 -1.09
CA GLY A 289 4.94 -15.52 -0.32
C GLY A 289 4.40 -14.28 -1.03
N LEU A 290 3.14 -13.93 -0.74
CA LEU A 290 2.29 -12.92 -1.41
C LEU A 290 2.98 -11.59 -1.77
N LEU A 291 3.91 -11.10 -0.94
CA LEU A 291 4.58 -9.80 -1.12
C LEU A 291 6.07 -9.91 -1.40
N ASN A 292 6.61 -11.10 -1.65
CA ASN A 292 8.06 -11.31 -1.68
C ASN A 292 8.82 -10.34 -2.60
N PHE A 293 8.16 -9.90 -3.68
CA PHE A 293 8.61 -8.93 -4.67
C PHE A 293 7.64 -7.75 -4.86
N GLY A 294 6.77 -7.46 -3.88
CA GLY A 294 5.84 -6.34 -3.93
C GLY A 294 6.59 -5.01 -3.98
N ASN A 295 6.24 -4.12 -4.91
CA ASN A 295 6.73 -2.73 -4.87
C ASN A 295 6.09 -1.97 -3.71
N THR A 296 6.81 -1.00 -3.17
CA THR A 296 6.33 -0.15 -2.09
C THR A 296 6.49 1.33 -2.40
N ASP A 297 6.68 2.19 -1.39
CA ASP A 297 6.80 3.64 -1.57
C ASP A 297 8.01 4.03 -2.44
N LEU A 298 7.96 5.25 -2.97
CA LEU A 298 8.95 5.81 -3.86
C LEU A 298 9.43 7.20 -3.41
N ALA A 299 10.70 7.52 -3.67
CA ALA A 299 11.32 8.80 -3.34
C ALA A 299 12.01 9.42 -4.56
N PHE A 300 12.16 10.75 -4.55
CA PHE A 300 12.79 11.48 -5.64
C PHE A 300 13.97 12.31 -5.17
N LYS A 301 15.00 12.35 -6.01
CA LYS A 301 16.08 13.34 -5.92
C LYS A 301 16.45 13.82 -7.32
N ASP A 302 16.15 15.07 -7.61
CA ASP A 302 16.41 15.69 -8.90
C ASP A 302 15.74 14.92 -10.06
N ASP A 303 16.52 14.36 -10.98
CA ASP A 303 16.06 13.49 -12.07
C ASP A 303 15.94 12.01 -11.66
N LEU A 304 16.21 11.67 -10.41
CA LEU A 304 16.27 10.30 -9.93
C LEU A 304 15.01 9.92 -9.18
N LEU A 305 14.58 8.69 -9.43
CA LEU A 305 13.46 8.03 -8.82
C LEU A 305 13.95 6.74 -8.16
N PHE A 306 13.69 6.58 -6.87
CA PHE A 306 13.96 5.37 -6.11
C PHE A 306 12.63 4.68 -5.83
N VAL A 307 12.50 3.42 -6.22
CA VAL A 307 11.30 2.59 -6.01
C VAL A 307 11.64 1.51 -5.00
N GLY A 308 10.98 1.54 -3.85
CA GLY A 308 11.07 0.53 -2.81
C GLY A 308 10.41 -0.79 -3.21
N ASN A 309 10.86 -1.87 -2.57
CA ASN A 309 10.33 -3.21 -2.79
C ASN A 309 10.65 -4.11 -1.58
N TYR A 310 9.81 -5.11 -1.33
CA TYR A 310 10.05 -6.10 -0.29
C TYR A 310 11.37 -6.86 -0.44
N HIS A 311 11.92 -6.91 -1.65
CA HIS A 311 13.18 -7.54 -2.02
C HIS A 311 14.38 -6.58 -2.08
N GLY A 312 14.18 -5.26 -1.93
CA GLY A 312 15.23 -4.25 -1.99
C GLY A 312 14.72 -2.95 -2.61
N PHE A 313 15.46 -2.36 -3.55
CA PHE A 313 14.98 -1.17 -4.26
C PHE A 313 15.57 -1.06 -5.66
N SER A 314 14.91 -0.29 -6.53
CA SER A 314 15.41 0.02 -7.88
C SER A 314 15.53 1.52 -8.09
N THR A 315 16.55 1.94 -8.85
CA THR A 315 16.82 3.34 -9.15
C THR A 315 16.62 3.61 -10.63
N TYR A 316 15.89 4.68 -10.96
CA TYR A 316 15.60 5.11 -12.32
C TYR A 316 16.02 6.57 -12.53
N ARG A 317 16.40 6.92 -13.76
CA ARG A 317 16.44 8.30 -14.23
C ARG A 317 15.11 8.63 -14.90
N ALA A 318 14.40 9.60 -14.38
CA ALA A 318 13.11 10.09 -14.85
C ALA A 318 13.21 11.46 -15.55
N GLU A 319 14.36 11.80 -16.16
CA GLU A 319 14.53 13.02 -16.96
C GLU A 319 13.48 13.15 -18.07
N THR A 320 13.10 12.02 -18.67
CA THR A 320 12.02 11.92 -19.66
C THR A 320 10.89 11.07 -19.06
N PRO A 321 9.79 11.69 -18.59
CA PRO A 321 8.69 10.99 -17.92
C PRO A 321 8.05 9.87 -18.76
N SER A 322 8.06 9.99 -20.08
CA SER A 322 7.55 8.95 -21.00
C SER A 322 8.50 7.76 -21.20
N SER A 323 9.73 7.83 -20.67
CA SER A 323 10.70 6.73 -20.77
C SER A 323 11.74 6.78 -19.64
N PRO A 324 11.33 6.56 -18.37
CA PRO A 324 12.27 6.42 -17.27
C PRO A 324 13.28 5.28 -17.55
N GLN A 325 14.54 5.49 -17.21
CA GLN A 325 15.63 4.58 -17.52
C GLN A 325 16.17 3.92 -16.26
N LEU A 326 16.13 2.60 -16.16
CA LEU A 326 16.69 1.86 -15.04
C LEU A 326 18.21 2.11 -14.93
N VAL A 327 18.66 2.52 -13.75
CA VAL A 327 20.08 2.77 -13.42
C VAL A 327 20.71 1.54 -12.79
N SER A 328 20.01 0.93 -11.83
CA SER A 328 20.44 -0.24 -11.06
C SER A 328 19.27 -0.83 -10.26
N SER A 329 19.40 -2.09 -9.88
CA SER A 329 18.51 -2.76 -8.95
C SER A 329 19.32 -3.33 -7.78
N VAL A 330 18.95 -3.00 -6.55
CA VAL A 330 19.65 -3.39 -5.32
C VAL A 330 18.86 -4.43 -4.57
N VAL A 331 19.38 -5.64 -4.53
CA VAL A 331 18.78 -6.80 -3.88
C VAL A 331 19.24 -6.88 -2.43
N CYS A 332 18.30 -6.65 -1.52
CA CYS A 332 18.52 -6.57 -0.08
C CYS A 332 17.22 -6.98 0.62
N PRO A 333 16.86 -8.28 0.66
CA PRO A 333 15.58 -8.69 1.22
C PRO A 333 15.40 -8.27 2.68
N GLY A 334 14.16 -7.99 3.03
CA GLY A 334 13.81 -7.48 4.35
C GLY A 334 12.31 -7.25 4.57
N GLY A 335 11.52 -7.15 3.50
CA GLY A 335 10.10 -6.80 3.56
C GLY A 335 9.85 -5.33 3.91
N GLN A 336 8.66 -4.83 3.55
CA GLN A 336 8.38 -3.40 3.34
C GLN A 336 9.29 -2.82 2.28
N GLY A 337 10.43 -2.24 2.66
CA GLY A 337 11.35 -1.62 1.70
C GLY A 337 10.97 -0.20 1.32
N ASP A 338 10.15 0.51 2.11
CA ASP A 338 9.88 1.94 1.90
C ASP A 338 11.18 2.74 1.96
N VAL A 339 11.31 3.70 1.05
CA VAL A 339 12.56 4.45 0.83
C VAL A 339 12.40 5.95 1.05
N SER A 340 13.43 6.56 1.61
CA SER A 340 13.64 8.01 1.60
C SER A 340 15.07 8.34 1.19
N VAL A 341 15.30 9.58 0.72
CA VAL A 341 16.60 10.07 0.28
C VAL A 341 16.95 11.41 0.92
N VAL A 342 18.20 11.54 1.35
CA VAL A 342 18.78 12.77 1.91
C VAL A 342 20.25 12.89 1.48
N GLY A 343 20.56 13.91 0.70
CA GLY A 343 21.90 14.07 0.13
C GLY A 343 22.29 12.86 -0.73
N ASN A 344 23.35 12.15 -0.32
CA ASN A 344 23.82 10.92 -0.96
C ASN A 344 23.47 9.66 -0.14
N LEU A 345 22.49 9.75 0.75
CA LEU A 345 22.04 8.63 1.57
C LEU A 345 20.63 8.21 1.15
N LEU A 346 20.43 6.90 0.99
CA LEU A 346 19.12 6.28 0.87
C LEU A 346 18.82 5.52 2.15
N ILE A 347 17.66 5.78 2.74
CA ILE A 347 17.15 5.17 3.96
C ILE A 347 16.07 4.16 3.53
N MET A 348 16.09 2.96 4.10
CA MET A 348 15.12 1.91 3.76
C MET A 348 14.60 1.19 5.00
N SER A 349 13.27 1.04 5.08
CA SER A 349 12.57 0.28 6.11
C SER A 349 12.75 -1.24 5.92
N VAL A 350 12.91 -1.97 7.04
CA VAL A 350 12.96 -3.43 7.06
C VAL A 350 12.17 -3.96 8.26
N GLU A 351 11.15 -4.77 8.00
CA GLU A 351 10.29 -5.31 9.07
C GLU A 351 10.42 -6.83 9.26
N GLN A 352 10.66 -7.59 8.19
CA GLN A 352 10.42 -9.03 8.20
C GLN A 352 11.62 -9.78 8.75
N THR A 353 11.34 -10.92 9.35
CA THR A 353 12.37 -11.78 9.96
C THR A 353 13.34 -12.36 8.94
N ARG A 354 12.99 -12.41 7.64
CA ARG A 354 13.92 -12.83 6.57
C ARG A 354 15.05 -11.84 6.29
N GLY A 355 14.96 -10.61 6.79
CA GLY A 355 16.01 -9.61 6.63
C GLY A 355 17.32 -10.05 7.27
N ARG A 356 18.44 -9.81 6.57
CA ARG A 356 19.80 -10.07 7.06
C ARG A 356 20.66 -8.83 7.06
N LEU A 357 21.64 -8.76 7.97
CA LEU A 357 22.60 -7.66 8.01
C LEU A 357 23.49 -7.59 6.76
N ASP A 358 23.80 -8.76 6.18
CA ASP A 358 24.64 -8.93 4.98
C ASP A 358 23.85 -8.91 3.67
N CYS A 359 22.54 -8.65 3.70
CA CYS A 359 21.63 -8.74 2.56
C CYS A 359 21.67 -10.07 1.79
N GLY A 360 22.08 -11.14 2.47
CA GLY A 360 22.02 -12.49 1.94
C GLY A 360 20.61 -12.90 1.52
N LEU A 361 20.52 -13.76 0.51
CA LEU A 361 19.26 -14.30 -0.02
C LEU A 361 18.79 -15.56 0.74
N GLN A 362 19.69 -16.14 1.52
CA GLN A 362 19.40 -17.24 2.42
C GLN A 362 18.46 -16.79 3.55
N GLY A 363 17.53 -17.67 3.93
CA GLY A 363 16.69 -17.46 5.11
C GLY A 363 17.49 -17.42 6.42
N VAL A 364 16.81 -17.04 7.51
CA VAL A 364 17.33 -17.13 8.88
C VAL A 364 16.40 -18.03 9.68
N ALA A 365 16.80 -19.31 9.80
CA ALA A 365 15.99 -20.37 10.36
C ALA A 365 16.01 -20.38 11.90
N GLU A 366 17.08 -19.89 12.52
CA GLU A 366 17.25 -19.92 13.97
C GLU A 366 16.31 -18.92 14.68
N PRO A 367 15.61 -19.28 15.76
CA PRO A 367 14.73 -18.37 16.49
C PRO A 367 15.41 -17.08 17.00
N VAL A 368 16.72 -17.17 17.30
CA VAL A 368 17.60 -16.06 17.68
C VAL A 368 18.82 -16.12 16.76
N SER A 369 19.15 -15.02 16.09
CA SER A 369 20.26 -15.00 15.14
C SER A 369 20.92 -13.63 15.02
N GLU A 370 22.24 -13.60 15.16
CA GLU A 370 23.10 -12.43 14.93
C GLU A 370 23.08 -11.96 13.46
N ALA A 371 22.69 -12.85 12.52
CA ALA A 371 22.58 -12.49 11.12
C ALA A 371 21.28 -11.73 10.81
N ARG A 372 20.23 -11.86 11.65
CA ARG A 372 18.90 -11.31 11.41
C ARG A 372 18.91 -9.79 11.53
N PHE A 373 18.22 -9.12 10.61
CA PHE A 373 18.06 -7.67 10.61
C PHE A 373 16.59 -7.26 10.49
N ARG A 374 16.17 -6.32 11.34
CA ARG A 374 14.93 -5.53 11.22
C ARG A 374 15.18 -4.12 11.76
N GLY A 375 14.71 -3.08 11.08
CA GLY A 375 14.92 -1.69 11.45
C GLY A 375 15.19 -0.83 10.22
N ILE A 376 16.19 0.05 10.30
CA ILE A 376 16.52 1.00 9.23
C ILE A 376 17.86 0.67 8.59
N ARG A 377 17.89 0.50 7.26
CA ARG A 377 19.15 0.43 6.48
C ARG A 377 19.49 1.80 5.92
N ILE A 378 20.79 2.09 5.85
CA ILE A 378 21.32 3.33 5.27
C ILE A 378 22.35 2.96 4.21
N PHE A 379 22.11 3.41 2.99
CA PHE A 379 22.98 3.18 1.85
C PHE A 379 23.63 4.49 1.40
N ASP A 380 24.93 4.47 1.14
CA ASP A 380 25.60 5.51 0.36
C ASP A 380 25.33 5.24 -1.12
N ILE A 381 24.67 6.21 -1.75
CA ILE A 381 24.27 6.20 -3.17
C ILE A 381 25.09 7.19 -4.00
N SER A 382 26.28 7.60 -3.52
CA SER A 382 27.20 8.45 -4.30
C SER A 382 27.60 7.80 -5.64
N ASP A 383 27.68 6.46 -5.68
CA ASP A 383 27.68 5.67 -6.91
C ASP A 383 26.38 4.85 -7.00
N MET A 384 25.42 5.37 -7.77
CA MET A 384 24.10 4.74 -7.93
C MET A 384 24.16 3.38 -8.60
N ARG A 385 25.23 3.06 -9.35
CA ARG A 385 25.37 1.75 -10.00
C ARG A 385 25.92 0.70 -9.05
N LEU A 386 26.46 1.10 -7.90
CA LEU A 386 26.99 0.22 -6.88
C LEU A 386 26.76 0.78 -5.47
N PRO A 387 25.48 0.96 -5.04
CA PRO A 387 25.19 1.48 -3.71
C PRO A 387 25.79 0.61 -2.62
N LYS A 388 26.25 1.23 -1.54
CA LYS A 388 26.93 0.55 -0.42
C LYS A 388 26.14 0.72 0.87
N GLN A 389 25.85 -0.37 1.57
CA GLN A 389 25.28 -0.28 2.92
C GLN A 389 26.34 0.30 3.88
N VAL A 390 26.07 1.47 4.45
CA VAL A 390 27.00 2.16 5.37
C VAL A 390 26.60 2.04 6.83
N ALA A 391 25.30 1.81 7.10
CA ALA A 391 24.80 1.57 8.44
C ALA A 391 23.53 0.71 8.43
N ALA A 392 23.25 0.08 9.57
CA ALA A 392 22.03 -0.68 9.81
C ALA A 392 21.64 -0.50 11.28
N VAL A 393 20.51 0.17 11.53
CA VAL A 393 20.00 0.46 12.88
C VAL A 393 18.94 -0.58 13.24
N GLN A 394 19.25 -1.47 14.17
CA GLN A 394 18.34 -2.52 14.65
C GLN A 394 17.32 -1.95 15.63
N THR A 395 16.05 -2.34 15.48
CA THR A 395 14.97 -1.97 16.41
C THR A 395 14.21 -3.19 16.91
N CYS A 396 13.53 -3.04 18.06
CA CYS A 396 12.81 -4.13 18.71
C CYS A 396 11.65 -4.68 17.88
N ARG A 397 11.07 -3.86 17.00
CA ARG A 397 9.88 -4.20 16.20
C ARG A 397 10.10 -3.99 14.70
N GLY A 398 11.36 -3.89 14.27
CA GLY A 398 11.69 -3.54 12.89
C GLY A 398 11.27 -2.12 12.53
N SER A 399 11.28 -1.80 11.24
CA SER A 399 10.68 -0.59 10.69
C SER A 399 9.69 -1.01 9.62
N HIS A 400 8.42 -0.71 9.85
CA HIS A 400 7.36 -0.87 8.87
C HIS A 400 7.46 0.26 7.85
N THR A 401 7.28 1.49 8.32
CA THR A 401 7.54 2.73 7.58
C THR A 401 8.53 3.61 8.35
N HIS A 402 8.98 4.68 7.71
CA HIS A 402 9.85 5.66 8.34
C HIS A 402 9.67 7.05 7.72
N THR A 403 9.93 8.08 8.51
CA THR A 403 9.80 9.46 8.03
C THR A 403 11.02 10.30 8.43
N LEU A 404 11.52 11.09 7.48
CA LEU A 404 12.65 11.99 7.71
C LEU A 404 12.21 13.31 8.36
N VAL A 405 12.79 13.62 9.51
CA VAL A 405 12.59 14.87 10.25
C VAL A 405 13.86 15.69 10.22
N THR A 406 13.75 16.91 9.71
CA THR A 406 14.86 17.87 9.68
C THR A 406 14.72 18.84 10.84
N ASP A 407 15.84 19.12 11.51
CA ASP A 407 15.94 20.13 12.54
C ASP A 407 16.64 21.38 11.95
N PRO A 408 15.97 22.54 11.87
CA PRO A 408 16.59 23.78 11.41
C PRO A 408 17.81 24.21 12.26
N ASP A 409 17.90 23.79 13.51
CA ASP A 409 19.00 24.12 14.43
C ASP A 409 20.14 23.08 14.41
N ASP A 410 19.99 21.97 13.66
CA ASP A 410 20.97 20.88 13.58
C ASP A 410 21.14 20.33 12.13
N GLU A 411 21.61 21.19 11.22
CA GLU A 411 21.85 20.83 9.81
C GLU A 411 22.86 19.69 9.59
N GLY A 412 23.65 19.32 10.62
CA GLY A 412 24.63 18.23 10.55
C GLY A 412 24.01 16.83 10.68
N ASN A 413 22.76 16.75 11.11
CA ASN A 413 22.04 15.52 11.35
C ASN A 413 20.69 15.53 10.65
N VAL A 414 20.18 14.33 10.40
CA VAL A 414 18.76 14.12 10.09
C VAL A 414 18.20 13.13 11.10
N TYR A 415 16.96 13.34 11.51
CA TYR A 415 16.26 12.45 12.41
C TYR A 415 15.29 11.57 11.61
N VAL A 416 15.06 10.36 12.07
CA VAL A 416 14.12 9.41 11.47
C VAL A 416 13.17 8.93 12.55
N TYR A 417 11.87 9.07 12.30
CA TYR A 417 10.85 8.39 13.10
C TYR A 417 10.59 7.04 12.47
N GLY A 418 11.00 5.98 13.17
CA GLY A 418 10.78 4.59 12.77
C GLY A 418 9.51 4.04 13.41
N SER A 419 8.59 3.56 12.57
CA SER A 419 7.33 2.94 12.99
C SER A 419 7.47 1.43 12.94
N GLY A 420 7.63 0.76 14.09
CA GLY A 420 7.72 -0.70 14.15
C GLY A 420 6.38 -1.38 14.37
N THR A 421 5.90 -2.17 13.40
CA THR A 421 4.62 -2.93 13.52
C THR A 421 4.84 -4.41 13.84
N SER A 422 6.03 -4.96 13.54
CA SER A 422 6.32 -6.39 13.74
C SER A 422 6.30 -6.80 15.22
N SER A 423 6.22 -8.11 15.44
CA SER A 423 6.34 -8.70 16.78
C SER A 423 7.67 -8.29 17.43
N VAL A 424 7.61 -8.07 18.74
CA VAL A 424 8.79 -7.72 19.54
C VAL A 424 9.80 -8.87 19.47
N ARG A 425 11.09 -8.53 19.43
CA ARG A 425 12.18 -9.52 19.44
C ARG A 425 12.32 -10.17 20.81
N PRO A 426 12.76 -11.44 20.87
CA PRO A 426 13.31 -11.99 22.10
C PRO A 426 14.46 -11.11 22.61
N GLY A 427 14.54 -10.90 23.92
CA GLY A 427 15.62 -10.14 24.54
C GLY A 427 17.00 -10.77 24.32
N GLU A 428 17.04 -12.09 24.05
CA GLU A 428 18.25 -12.82 23.66
C GLU A 428 18.72 -12.46 22.24
N GLU A 429 17.83 -12.01 21.35
CA GLU A 429 18.20 -11.56 20.00
C GLU A 429 18.57 -10.08 19.99
N LEU A 430 17.86 -9.25 20.76
CA LEU A 430 18.19 -7.83 20.90
C LEU A 430 17.90 -7.36 22.32
N GLU A 431 18.97 -7.02 23.04
CA GLU A 431 18.89 -6.58 24.43
C GLU A 431 17.96 -5.35 24.58
N GLY A 432 17.12 -5.36 25.61
CA GLY A 432 16.16 -4.29 25.89
C GLY A 432 14.80 -4.41 25.20
N CYS A 433 14.57 -5.48 24.43
CA CYS A 433 13.26 -5.78 23.85
C CYS A 433 12.41 -6.65 24.79
N SER A 434 11.15 -6.26 24.97
CA SER A 434 10.14 -6.98 25.76
C SER A 434 8.74 -6.57 25.27
N ASP A 435 7.84 -7.54 25.19
CA ASP A 435 6.41 -7.38 24.89
C ASP A 435 5.52 -7.44 26.14
N ASP A 436 6.13 -7.46 27.33
CA ASP A 436 5.41 -7.46 28.59
C ASP A 436 4.49 -6.23 28.68
N SER A 437 3.42 -6.37 29.45
CA SER A 437 2.48 -5.27 29.65
C SER A 437 3.17 -4.06 30.29
N PRO A 438 2.70 -2.82 30.06
CA PRO A 438 3.28 -1.65 30.71
C PRO A 438 3.27 -1.69 32.26
N GLU A 439 2.41 -2.52 32.86
CA GLU A 439 2.36 -2.74 34.31
C GLU A 439 3.49 -3.67 34.80
N GLU A 440 3.86 -4.66 33.98
CA GLU A 440 4.93 -5.61 34.27
C GLU A 440 6.30 -5.05 33.92
N ASN A 441 6.40 -4.35 32.78
CA ASN A 441 7.61 -3.73 32.30
C ASN A 441 7.34 -2.33 31.73
N PRO A 442 7.69 -1.25 32.46
CA PRO A 442 7.54 0.11 31.96
C PRO A 442 8.44 0.43 30.76
N ASP A 443 9.45 -0.41 30.48
CA ASP A 443 10.36 -0.27 29.34
C ASP A 443 9.92 -1.11 28.11
N THR A 444 8.67 -1.60 28.09
CA THR A 444 8.07 -2.37 26.98
C THR A 444 8.31 -1.73 25.60
N ALA A 445 8.51 -2.58 24.59
CA ALA A 445 8.72 -2.15 23.20
C ALA A 445 7.44 -1.69 22.48
N LEU A 446 6.29 -1.80 23.13
CA LEU A 446 5.01 -1.30 22.66
C LEU A 446 4.82 0.19 23.05
N PHE A 447 3.85 0.86 22.42
CA PHE A 447 3.41 2.22 22.80
C PHE A 447 4.50 3.29 22.70
N ARG A 448 5.46 3.13 21.76
CA ARG A 448 6.53 4.10 21.50
C ARG A 448 6.97 4.04 20.05
N ILE A 449 7.67 5.07 19.61
CA ILE A 449 8.36 5.11 18.31
C ILE A 449 9.87 5.10 18.54
N ASP A 450 10.66 4.66 17.56
CA ASP A 450 12.11 4.80 17.60
C ASP A 450 12.50 6.13 16.93
N VAL A 451 13.20 7.01 17.66
CA VAL A 451 13.80 8.23 17.09
C VAL A 451 15.27 7.95 16.83
N ILE A 452 15.64 7.95 15.56
CA ILE A 452 16.98 7.60 15.10
C ILE A 452 17.66 8.87 14.60
N ARG A 453 18.90 9.09 15.01
CA ARG A 453 19.74 10.18 14.48
C ARG A 453 20.72 9.61 13.46
N ILE A 454 20.81 10.25 12.30
CA ILE A 454 21.78 9.95 11.25
C ILE A 454 22.70 11.16 11.09
N PRO A 455 23.96 11.08 11.54
CA PRO A 455 24.96 12.10 11.26
C PRO A 455 25.34 12.09 9.77
N LEU A 456 25.05 13.17 9.03
CA LEU A 456 25.21 13.18 7.57
C LEU A 456 26.68 13.02 7.13
N GLY A 457 27.63 13.51 7.94
CA GLY A 457 29.07 13.34 7.68
C GLY A 457 29.65 11.99 8.09
N HIS A 458 28.96 11.25 8.97
CA HIS A 458 29.40 9.97 9.54
C HIS A 458 28.21 9.03 9.70
N PRO A 459 27.57 8.62 8.59
CA PRO A 459 26.31 7.86 8.64
C PRO A 459 26.44 6.50 9.33
N GLN A 460 27.65 5.93 9.41
CA GLN A 460 27.92 4.70 10.16
C GLN A 460 27.69 4.82 11.66
N ASP A 461 27.64 6.04 12.20
CA ASP A 461 27.37 6.33 13.62
C ASP A 461 25.86 6.51 13.90
N ALA A 462 25.00 6.20 12.92
CA ALA A 462 23.56 6.28 13.08
C ALA A 462 23.06 5.33 14.19
N GLY A 463 22.06 5.79 14.95
CA GLY A 463 21.52 4.99 16.04
C GLY A 463 20.27 5.61 16.67
N VAL A 464 19.56 4.79 17.44
CA VAL A 464 18.39 5.24 18.22
C VAL A 464 18.87 6.19 19.32
N VAL A 465 18.37 7.43 19.31
CA VAL A 465 18.68 8.47 20.30
C VAL A 465 17.58 8.63 21.33
N ASN A 466 16.33 8.27 20.99
CA ASN A 466 15.21 8.30 21.92
C ASN A 466 14.12 7.29 21.55
N ARG A 467 13.26 6.96 22.53
CA ARG A 467 12.08 6.10 22.37
C ARG A 467 10.87 6.70 23.09
N PRO A 468 10.31 7.81 22.59
CA PRO A 468 9.25 8.53 23.28
C PRO A 468 7.94 7.73 23.32
N PHE A 469 7.31 7.69 24.50
CA PHE A 469 5.97 7.12 24.70
C PHE A 469 4.88 8.10 24.25
N ILE A 470 4.79 8.36 22.95
CA ILE A 470 3.81 9.31 22.34
C ILE A 470 2.33 8.90 22.55
N PHE A 471 2.12 7.68 23.05
CA PHE A 471 0.81 7.08 23.35
C PHE A 471 0.39 7.30 24.80
N ALA A 472 1.30 7.74 25.66
CA ALA A 472 1.02 7.95 27.08
C ALA A 472 -0.07 9.02 27.28
N ASP A 473 -0.94 8.83 28.28
CA ASP A 473 -1.86 9.86 28.72
C ASP A 473 -1.08 10.92 29.50
N PRO A 474 -1.02 12.18 29.03
CA PRO A 474 -0.28 13.25 29.71
C PRO A 474 -0.78 13.53 31.13
N ALA A 475 -2.05 13.25 31.43
CA ALA A 475 -2.66 13.55 32.73
C ALA A 475 -2.38 12.46 33.77
N SER A 476 -2.54 11.19 33.41
CA SER A 476 -2.34 10.06 34.31
C SER A 476 -0.92 9.48 34.29
N GLY A 477 -0.16 9.72 33.21
CA GLY A 477 1.13 9.08 32.95
C GLY A 477 1.02 7.62 32.50
N ALA A 478 -0.20 7.11 32.25
CA ALA A 478 -0.40 5.75 31.77
C ALA A 478 0.17 5.61 30.36
N ILE A 479 1.14 4.69 30.17
CA ILE A 479 1.85 4.48 28.91
C ILE A 479 0.88 4.08 27.76
N ALA A 480 -0.07 3.19 28.06
CA ALA A 480 -1.14 2.82 27.14
C ALA A 480 -2.35 3.75 27.29
N GLY A 481 -2.15 5.06 27.06
CA GLY A 481 -3.17 6.10 27.29
C GLY A 481 -4.20 6.28 26.16
N LEU A 482 -4.09 5.50 25.09
CA LEU A 482 -4.93 5.58 23.89
C LEU A 482 -5.96 4.43 23.82
N TRP A 483 -6.66 4.30 22.69
CA TRP A 483 -7.73 3.31 22.51
C TRP A 483 -7.24 1.88 22.78
N GLN A 484 -8.01 1.14 23.59
CA GLN A 484 -7.65 -0.22 24.01
C GLN A 484 -8.11 -1.30 23.02
N GLY A 485 -8.72 -0.91 21.91
CA GLY A 485 -9.28 -1.82 20.92
C GLY A 485 -10.72 -2.24 21.28
N GLY A 486 -11.44 -2.72 20.26
CA GLY A 486 -12.79 -3.27 20.42
C GLY A 486 -13.84 -2.59 19.56
N ASP A 487 -15.09 -2.96 19.82
CA ASP A 487 -16.28 -2.48 19.12
C ASP A 487 -16.66 -1.06 19.58
N HIS A 488 -16.98 -0.17 18.64
CA HIS A 488 -17.50 1.17 18.89
C HIS A 488 -19.03 1.20 19.10
N GLY A 489 -19.68 0.03 19.04
CA GLY A 489 -21.11 -0.17 19.25
C GLY A 489 -21.83 -0.63 17.98
N PRO A 490 -23.15 -0.87 18.07
CA PRO A 490 -23.92 -1.39 16.94
C PRO A 490 -23.83 -0.50 15.70
N GLY A 491 -23.45 -1.08 14.55
CA GLY A 491 -23.31 -0.38 13.28
C GLY A 491 -21.96 0.31 13.06
N THR A 492 -20.96 0.03 13.91
CA THR A 492 -19.61 0.58 13.82
C THR A 492 -18.58 -0.52 13.54
N GLN A 493 -17.34 -0.14 13.23
CA GLN A 493 -16.24 -1.08 13.06
C GLN A 493 -15.61 -1.48 14.40
N THR A 494 -14.93 -2.64 14.40
CA THR A 494 -14.00 -3.01 15.46
C THR A 494 -12.63 -2.44 15.14
N THR A 495 -12.15 -1.53 15.98
CA THR A 495 -10.86 -0.87 15.79
C THR A 495 -9.77 -1.56 16.61
N ARG A 496 -8.54 -1.65 16.08
CA ARG A 496 -7.42 -2.28 16.81
C ARG A 496 -7.00 -1.47 18.04
N GLN A 497 -6.34 -2.14 18.99
CA GLN A 497 -5.67 -1.45 20.10
C GLN A 497 -4.56 -0.53 19.56
N THR A 498 -4.42 0.66 20.15
CA THR A 498 -3.39 1.63 19.76
C THR A 498 -2.08 1.37 20.51
N SER A 499 -1.17 0.63 19.88
CA SER A 499 0.15 0.28 20.43
C SER A 499 1.33 0.54 19.48
N GLN A 500 1.05 1.00 18.26
CA GLN A 500 2.02 1.51 17.29
C GLN A 500 1.39 2.53 16.37
N CYS A 501 2.21 3.35 15.74
CA CYS A 501 1.82 4.07 14.55
C CYS A 501 2.12 3.24 13.31
N HIS A 502 1.23 3.26 12.34
CA HIS A 502 1.49 2.75 11.01
C HIS A 502 2.38 3.78 10.31
N ASP A 503 1.80 4.92 9.91
CA ASP A 503 2.54 6.04 9.33
C ASP A 503 2.53 7.29 10.21
N ILE A 504 3.60 8.08 10.05
CA ILE A 504 3.73 9.39 10.68
C ILE A 504 4.12 10.40 9.61
N THR A 505 3.20 11.29 9.28
CA THR A 505 3.46 12.39 8.35
C THR A 505 3.97 13.60 9.10
N VAL A 506 5.17 14.06 8.74
CA VAL A 506 5.85 15.16 9.42
C VAL A 506 5.80 16.42 8.57
N TYR A 507 5.62 17.55 9.24
CA TYR A 507 5.61 18.88 8.64
C TYR A 507 6.53 19.81 9.43
N PRO A 508 7.86 19.68 9.25
CA PRO A 508 8.85 20.38 10.07
C PRO A 508 8.74 21.91 10.01
N ASP A 509 8.37 22.48 8.85
CA ASP A 509 8.26 23.94 8.65
C ASP A 509 7.26 24.63 9.60
N ILE A 510 6.31 23.88 10.16
CA ILE A 510 5.33 24.36 11.14
C ILE A 510 5.39 23.61 12.47
N GLY A 511 6.37 22.72 12.66
CA GLY A 511 6.59 21.98 13.90
C GLY A 511 5.52 20.93 14.22
N LEU A 512 4.78 20.43 13.23
CA LEU A 512 3.70 19.46 13.43
C LEU A 512 3.98 18.10 12.78
N ALA A 513 3.41 17.04 13.34
CA ALA A 513 3.27 15.76 12.66
C ALA A 513 1.90 15.13 12.95
N ALA A 514 1.38 14.34 12.02
CA ALA A 514 0.18 13.54 12.20
C ALA A 514 0.54 12.05 12.17
N GLY A 515 0.23 11.33 13.24
CA GLY A 515 0.42 9.89 13.33
C GLY A 515 -0.90 9.17 13.07
N ALA A 516 -0.93 8.29 12.08
CA ALA A 516 -1.99 7.33 11.90
C ALA A 516 -1.59 6.05 12.65
N CYS A 517 -2.24 5.81 13.79
CA CYS A 517 -1.83 4.78 14.72
C CYS A 517 -2.94 3.76 14.93
N SER A 518 -2.58 2.52 15.25
CA SER A 518 -3.43 1.34 15.00
C SER A 518 -4.91 1.43 15.44
N GLY A 519 -5.25 2.27 16.43
CA GLY A 519 -6.64 2.68 16.70
C GLY A 519 -6.91 4.18 16.92
N ASN A 520 -5.98 5.07 16.59
CA ASN A 520 -6.11 6.52 16.76
C ASN A 520 -5.39 7.30 15.65
N GLY A 521 -5.99 8.42 15.23
CA GLY A 521 -5.25 9.54 14.65
C GLY A 521 -4.70 10.41 15.78
N ILE A 522 -3.43 10.80 15.72
CA ILE A 522 -2.80 11.68 16.71
C ILE A 522 -2.13 12.87 16.03
N LEU A 523 -2.15 14.02 16.71
CA LEU A 523 -1.41 15.22 16.33
C LEU A 523 -0.24 15.38 17.29
N LEU A 524 0.96 15.63 16.75
CA LEU A 524 2.21 15.73 17.47
C LEU A 524 2.87 17.10 17.26
N ASP A 525 3.46 17.64 18.31
CA ASP A 525 4.47 18.69 18.26
C ASP A 525 5.83 18.03 18.03
N ILE A 526 6.52 18.46 16.98
CA ILE A 526 7.86 17.98 16.58
C ILE A 526 8.88 19.12 16.53
N SER A 527 8.59 20.25 17.19
CA SER A 527 9.54 21.37 17.31
C SER A 527 10.86 20.95 17.98
N ASP A 528 10.83 19.90 18.80
CA ASP A 528 12.00 19.13 19.21
C ASP A 528 11.94 17.74 18.56
N PRO A 529 12.68 17.51 17.46
CA PRO A 529 12.67 16.23 16.76
C PRO A 529 13.12 15.03 17.60
N ILE A 530 13.86 15.25 18.70
CA ILE A 530 14.27 14.15 19.57
C ILE A 530 13.14 13.76 20.51
N ASN A 531 12.28 14.71 20.89
CA ASN A 531 11.25 14.57 21.92
C ASN A 531 9.86 14.99 21.41
N PRO A 532 9.29 14.29 20.40
CA PRO A 532 7.94 14.59 19.94
C PRO A 532 6.92 14.39 21.07
N SER A 533 5.91 15.26 21.11
CA SER A 533 4.88 15.24 22.14
C SER A 533 3.47 15.31 21.55
N ARG A 534 2.51 14.60 22.14
CA ARG A 534 1.13 14.55 21.63
C ARG A 534 0.36 15.82 22.01
N ILE A 535 -0.18 16.50 20.99
CA ILE A 535 -1.05 17.68 21.11
C ILE A 535 -2.50 17.23 21.27
N ASP A 536 -2.96 16.37 20.37
CA ASP A 536 -4.36 15.92 20.31
C ASP A 536 -4.49 14.49 19.78
N GLN A 537 -5.67 13.90 19.96
CA GLN A 537 -5.98 12.54 19.50
C GLN A 537 -7.46 12.43 19.10
N VAL A 538 -7.74 11.58 18.12
CA VAL A 538 -9.10 11.24 17.68
C VAL A 538 -9.25 9.72 17.56
N VAL A 539 -10.50 9.27 17.64
CA VAL A 539 -10.94 7.91 17.31
C VAL A 539 -12.13 8.07 16.39
N ASP A 540 -12.29 7.11 15.47
CA ASP A 540 -13.32 7.14 14.45
C ASP A 540 -14.04 5.79 14.44
N PRO A 541 -15.37 5.75 14.62
CA PRO A 541 -16.13 4.50 14.66
C PRO A 541 -16.22 3.80 13.29
N GLY A 542 -15.91 4.51 12.21
CA GLY A 542 -15.84 3.98 10.85
C GLY A 542 -14.49 3.38 10.50
N PHE A 543 -13.47 3.48 11.37
CA PHE A 543 -12.11 3.02 11.07
C PHE A 543 -11.81 1.66 11.69
N ALA A 544 -11.17 0.77 10.94
CA ALA A 544 -10.63 -0.49 11.46
C ALA A 544 -9.17 -0.35 11.91
N TYR A 545 -8.37 0.38 11.12
CA TYR A 545 -6.94 0.53 11.32
C TYR A 545 -6.46 1.83 10.68
N TRP A 546 -6.02 2.80 11.49
CA TRP A 546 -5.53 4.07 10.93
C TRP A 546 -4.20 3.84 10.23
N HIS A 547 -4.15 4.26 8.97
CA HIS A 547 -3.11 3.88 8.04
C HIS A 547 -2.13 5.02 7.78
N SER A 548 -2.61 6.09 7.14
CA SER A 548 -1.79 7.25 6.76
C SER A 548 -2.47 8.58 7.12
N ALA A 549 -1.69 9.65 7.08
CA ALA A 549 -2.16 11.01 7.33
C ALA A 549 -1.54 11.99 6.33
N THR A 550 -2.24 13.06 5.95
CA THR A 550 -1.67 14.14 5.12
C THR A 550 -2.28 15.47 5.51
N PHE A 551 -1.44 16.47 5.76
CA PHE A 551 -1.89 17.85 5.99
C PHE A 551 -2.24 18.53 4.68
N ASN A 552 -3.13 19.51 4.72
CA ASN A 552 -3.18 20.50 3.64
C ASN A 552 -1.97 21.46 3.70
N ASN A 553 -1.80 22.32 2.70
CA ASN A 553 -0.56 23.08 2.56
C ASN A 553 -0.29 24.06 3.72
N ASP A 554 -1.31 24.62 4.37
CA ASP A 554 -1.11 25.54 5.50
C ASP A 554 -1.15 24.86 6.87
N GLY A 555 -1.36 23.53 6.91
CA GLY A 555 -1.43 22.75 8.14
C GLY A 555 -2.71 22.99 8.96
N SER A 556 -3.74 23.62 8.38
CA SER A 556 -5.02 23.84 9.04
C SER A 556 -5.98 22.65 8.94
N LYS A 557 -5.64 21.62 8.15
CA LYS A 557 -6.44 20.41 7.96
C LYS A 557 -5.56 19.19 7.89
N VAL A 558 -6.13 18.03 8.22
CA VAL A 558 -5.51 16.72 8.03
C VAL A 558 -6.53 15.72 7.51
N ILE A 559 -6.14 14.94 6.50
CA ILE A 559 -6.87 13.76 6.03
C ILE A 559 -6.18 12.52 6.60
N PHE A 560 -6.97 11.59 7.17
CA PHE A 560 -6.51 10.29 7.62
C PHE A 560 -7.15 9.19 6.78
N THR A 561 -6.42 8.10 6.55
CA THR A 561 -6.90 6.96 5.75
C THR A 561 -7.07 5.71 6.63
N ASP A 562 -8.01 4.83 6.26
CA ASP A 562 -8.28 3.56 6.96
C ASP A 562 -7.81 2.36 6.14
N GLU A 563 -7.01 1.48 6.75
CA GLU A 563 -6.55 0.23 6.14
C GLU A 563 -7.55 -0.91 6.35
N TRP A 564 -8.82 -0.68 6.02
CA TRP A 564 -9.84 -1.69 6.24
C TRP A 564 -9.55 -2.94 5.41
N GLY A 565 -9.53 -4.10 6.07
CA GLY A 565 -9.14 -5.37 5.44
C GLY A 565 -7.64 -5.66 5.43
N GLY A 566 -6.80 -4.77 5.97
CA GLY A 566 -5.36 -4.98 6.09
C GLY A 566 -4.65 -5.13 4.74
N GLY A 567 -5.13 -4.40 3.73
CA GLY A 567 -4.54 -4.34 2.39
C GLY A 567 -4.72 -5.57 1.50
N GLY A 568 -5.02 -6.74 2.06
CA GLY A 568 -5.15 -7.99 1.28
C GLY A 568 -6.57 -8.37 0.88
N ARG A 569 -7.60 -7.64 1.33
CA ARG A 569 -9.01 -8.04 1.19
C ARG A 569 -9.80 -7.09 0.27
N ALA A 570 -10.82 -7.61 -0.40
CA ALA A 570 -11.79 -6.80 -1.13
C ALA A 570 -12.72 -6.06 -0.16
N ARG A 571 -12.55 -4.74 -0.05
CA ARG A 571 -13.22 -3.86 0.94
C ARG A 571 -13.81 -2.58 0.35
N CYS A 572 -14.02 -2.59 -0.96
CA CYS A 572 -14.72 -1.55 -1.70
C CYS A 572 -15.93 -2.13 -2.42
N ARG A 573 -16.56 -3.17 -1.88
CA ARG A 573 -17.66 -3.86 -2.55
C ARG A 573 -18.95 -3.06 -2.45
N ALA A 574 -19.89 -3.31 -3.36
CA ALA A 574 -21.20 -2.65 -3.36
C ALA A 574 -22.01 -2.88 -2.07
N SER A 575 -21.76 -4.01 -1.37
CA SER A 575 -22.41 -4.36 -0.10
C SER A 575 -21.75 -3.70 1.12
N ASP A 576 -20.56 -3.13 0.98
CA ASP A 576 -19.83 -2.53 2.09
C ASP A 576 -20.36 -1.12 2.42
N PRO A 577 -20.46 -0.73 3.71
CA PRO A 577 -20.88 0.63 4.09
C PRO A 577 -19.92 1.69 3.55
N ARG A 578 -20.44 2.79 3.00
CA ARG A 578 -19.59 3.87 2.44
C ARG A 578 -18.66 4.55 3.44
N GLU A 579 -18.98 4.50 4.72
CA GLU A 579 -18.18 5.09 5.79
C GLU A 579 -17.04 4.16 6.22
N TRP A 580 -17.01 2.90 5.78
CA TRP A 580 -16.00 1.92 6.16
C TRP A 580 -14.83 1.90 5.17
N GLY A 581 -13.60 1.96 5.68
CA GLY A 581 -12.42 2.12 4.83
C GLY A 581 -12.38 3.46 4.08
N ALA A 582 -13.15 4.45 4.54
CA ALA A 582 -13.19 5.80 3.98
C ALA A 582 -12.11 6.67 4.64
N ASP A 583 -11.65 7.68 3.93
CA ASP A 583 -10.78 8.69 4.50
C ASP A 583 -11.61 9.65 5.36
N ALA A 584 -11.06 10.05 6.50
CA ALA A 584 -11.68 11.01 7.41
C ALA A 584 -10.93 12.35 7.35
N ILE A 585 -11.67 13.44 7.16
CA ILE A 585 -11.11 14.79 7.02
C ILE A 585 -11.41 15.59 8.29
N PHE A 586 -10.36 16.18 8.85
CA PHE A 586 -10.41 17.00 10.06
C PHE A 586 -9.87 18.40 9.79
N ASP A 587 -10.53 19.41 10.37
CA ASP A 587 -9.94 20.74 10.52
C ASP A 587 -9.16 20.81 11.84
N ILE A 588 -8.06 21.55 11.87
CA ILE A 588 -7.26 21.79 13.06
C ILE A 588 -7.59 23.19 13.60
N VAL A 589 -8.37 23.25 14.68
CA VAL A 589 -8.83 24.48 15.32
C VAL A 589 -8.26 24.55 16.73
N ASP A 590 -7.47 25.57 17.03
CA ASP A 590 -6.80 25.76 18.33
C ASP A 590 -6.02 24.51 18.79
N GLY A 591 -5.37 23.83 17.85
CA GLY A 591 -4.58 22.62 18.10
C GLY A 591 -5.41 21.34 18.27
N LYS A 592 -6.71 21.36 17.96
CA LYS A 592 -7.61 20.21 18.05
C LYS A 592 -8.15 19.79 16.70
N MET A 593 -8.23 18.48 16.48
CA MET A 593 -8.80 17.90 15.26
C MET A 593 -10.33 17.82 15.39
N GLU A 594 -11.04 18.57 14.54
CA GLU A 594 -12.50 18.56 14.43
C GLU A 594 -12.92 17.82 13.17
N PHE A 595 -13.62 16.69 13.33
CA PHE A 595 -14.15 15.91 12.21
C PHE A 595 -15.10 16.74 11.34
N ARG A 596 -14.99 16.60 10.02
CA ARG A 596 -15.83 17.31 9.04
C ARG A 596 -16.61 16.38 8.12
N SER A 597 -15.93 15.45 7.46
CA SER A 597 -16.58 14.52 6.53
C SER A 597 -15.71 13.32 6.21
N TYR A 598 -16.31 12.34 5.53
CA TYR A 598 -15.61 11.23 4.91
C TYR A 598 -15.46 11.41 3.40
N PHE A 599 -14.44 10.78 2.82
CA PHE A 599 -14.33 10.52 1.39
C PHE A 599 -14.06 9.02 1.16
N LYS A 600 -14.78 8.40 0.22
CA LYS A 600 -14.54 7.01 -0.22
C LYS A 600 -14.63 6.98 -1.73
N LEU A 601 -13.76 6.20 -2.37
CA LEU A 601 -13.81 6.01 -3.81
C LEU A 601 -15.23 5.56 -4.26
N PRO A 602 -15.84 6.17 -5.29
CA PRO A 602 -17.26 5.94 -5.60
C PRO A 602 -17.54 4.70 -6.43
N ALA A 603 -16.51 4.00 -6.92
CA ALA A 603 -16.62 2.77 -7.69
C ALA A 603 -16.63 1.51 -6.80
N PRO A 604 -17.71 0.73 -6.79
CA PRO A 604 -17.67 -0.57 -6.16
C PRO A 604 -16.77 -1.53 -6.96
N GLN A 605 -15.99 -2.34 -6.24
CA GLN A 605 -15.07 -3.35 -6.77
C GLN A 605 -15.55 -4.78 -6.49
N THR A 606 -14.97 -5.76 -7.19
CA THR A 606 -15.30 -7.19 -7.05
C THR A 606 -14.53 -7.85 -5.88
N GLU A 607 -14.74 -9.14 -5.60
CA GLU A 607 -13.96 -9.83 -4.56
C GLU A 607 -12.54 -10.22 -4.99
N GLU A 608 -12.21 -10.16 -6.28
CA GLU A 608 -10.86 -10.36 -6.83
C GLU A 608 -9.94 -9.13 -6.67
N GLU A 609 -10.52 -8.00 -6.24
CA GLU A 609 -9.82 -6.72 -6.12
C GLU A 609 -9.56 -6.36 -4.66
N ASN A 610 -8.31 -6.50 -4.20
CA ASN A 610 -7.93 -5.94 -2.90
C ASN A 610 -8.02 -4.41 -2.95
N CYS A 611 -8.79 -3.82 -2.03
CA CYS A 611 -9.09 -2.41 -2.08
C CYS A 611 -8.92 -1.74 -0.72
N VAL A 612 -7.97 -0.82 -0.67
CA VAL A 612 -7.71 -0.02 0.52
C VAL A 612 -7.10 1.32 0.14
N ALA A 613 -7.35 2.35 0.95
CA ALA A 613 -6.69 3.64 0.84
C ALA A 613 -5.21 3.51 1.21
N HIS A 614 -4.33 4.09 0.40
CA HIS A 614 -2.89 4.07 0.61
C HIS A 614 -2.25 5.43 0.28
N ASN A 615 -0.92 5.49 0.38
CA ASN A 615 -0.15 6.72 0.43
C ASN A 615 -0.31 7.63 -0.79
N GLY A 616 -0.21 8.93 -0.50
CA GLY A 616 -0.49 10.00 -1.45
C GLY A 616 0.30 11.28 -1.17
N SER A 617 0.08 12.31 -1.98
CA SER A 617 0.70 13.63 -1.81
C SER A 617 -0.24 14.75 -2.21
N LEU A 618 0.07 15.97 -1.78
CA LEU A 618 -0.63 17.14 -2.30
C LEU A 618 -0.22 17.44 -3.74
N ILE A 619 -1.20 17.84 -4.56
CA ILE A 619 -0.94 18.51 -5.84
C ILE A 619 -0.89 20.02 -5.56
N PRO A 620 0.23 20.71 -5.84
CA PRO A 620 0.47 22.09 -5.41
C PRO A 620 -0.28 23.13 -6.27
N VAL A 621 -1.61 23.00 -6.41
CA VAL A 621 -2.44 24.00 -7.09
C VAL A 621 -2.67 25.20 -6.16
N PRO A 622 -2.35 26.44 -6.56
CA PRO A 622 -2.49 27.60 -5.70
C PRO A 622 -3.96 27.81 -5.27
N GLY A 623 -4.20 27.94 -3.97
CA GLY A 623 -5.53 28.20 -3.41
C GLY A 623 -6.49 27.00 -3.39
N ARG A 624 -5.98 25.78 -3.59
CA ARG A 624 -6.73 24.52 -3.47
C ARG A 624 -5.97 23.51 -2.65
N ASP A 625 -6.73 22.67 -1.97
CA ASP A 625 -6.24 21.49 -1.27
C ASP A 625 -6.61 20.27 -2.11
N LEU A 626 -5.69 19.84 -2.97
CA LEU A 626 -5.85 18.65 -3.82
C LEU A 626 -4.97 17.53 -3.28
N PHE A 627 -5.57 16.39 -2.95
CA PHE A 627 -4.88 15.20 -2.49
C PHE A 627 -4.88 14.14 -3.58
N LEU A 628 -3.70 13.76 -4.05
CA LEU A 628 -3.48 12.61 -4.92
C LEU A 628 -3.28 11.39 -4.03
N GLN A 629 -4.11 10.37 -4.20
CA GLN A 629 -4.13 9.20 -3.35
C GLN A 629 -4.09 7.92 -4.18
N ALA A 630 -3.29 6.96 -3.73
CA ALA A 630 -3.37 5.60 -4.22
C ALA A 630 -4.47 4.85 -3.46
N TRP A 631 -5.28 4.12 -4.20
CA TRP A 631 -6.01 2.97 -3.71
C TRP A 631 -5.30 1.75 -4.27
N TYR A 632 -5.37 0.58 -3.62
CA TYR A 632 -4.76 -0.64 -4.18
C TYR A 632 -5.35 -1.00 -5.56
N GLN A 633 -6.11 -2.08 -5.71
CA GLN A 633 -6.72 -2.35 -7.02
C GLN A 633 -7.83 -1.35 -7.36
N GLY A 634 -8.20 -0.42 -6.45
CA GLY A 634 -9.11 0.71 -6.71
C GLY A 634 -8.50 1.90 -7.46
N GLY A 635 -7.24 1.80 -7.88
CA GLY A 635 -6.62 2.79 -8.76
C GLY A 635 -6.07 4.02 -8.05
N ILE A 636 -6.14 5.17 -8.69
CA ILE A 636 -5.64 6.45 -8.20
C ILE A 636 -6.78 7.45 -8.25
N SER A 637 -6.95 8.24 -7.19
CA SER A 637 -7.91 9.34 -7.12
C SER A 637 -7.20 10.66 -6.84
N VAL A 638 -7.66 11.74 -7.47
CA VAL A 638 -7.35 13.11 -7.07
C VAL A 638 -8.59 13.70 -6.42
N ILE A 639 -8.46 14.09 -5.15
CA ILE A 639 -9.55 14.52 -4.29
C ILE A 639 -9.37 16.00 -4.00
N ASP A 640 -10.37 16.82 -4.32
CA ASP A 640 -10.43 18.20 -3.82
C ASP A 640 -11.09 18.21 -2.45
N PHE A 641 -10.32 18.58 -1.43
CA PHE A 641 -10.78 18.77 -0.05
C PHE A 641 -10.58 20.22 0.44
N THR A 642 -10.53 21.16 -0.50
CA THR A 642 -10.50 22.60 -0.22
C THR A 642 -11.70 23.01 0.65
N ASP A 643 -12.83 22.34 0.46
CA ASP A 643 -13.96 22.35 1.40
C ASP A 643 -13.96 21.05 2.20
N SER A 644 -13.53 21.11 3.46
CA SER A 644 -13.42 19.92 4.32
C SER A 644 -14.75 19.23 4.57
N SER A 645 -15.89 19.86 4.26
CA SER A 645 -17.23 19.29 4.47
C SER A 645 -17.83 18.65 3.21
N ASN A 646 -17.22 18.87 2.05
CA ASN A 646 -17.73 18.36 0.78
C ASN A 646 -16.58 18.00 -0.18
N PRO A 647 -15.75 16.99 0.17
CA PRO A 647 -14.70 16.51 -0.70
C PRO A 647 -15.28 15.82 -1.93
N PHE A 648 -14.59 15.91 -3.07
CA PHE A 648 -15.00 15.23 -4.29
C PHE A 648 -13.83 14.85 -5.18
N GLU A 649 -14.01 13.80 -5.98
CA GLU A 649 -13.01 13.30 -6.95
C GLU A 649 -12.99 14.19 -8.19
N VAL A 650 -11.82 14.73 -8.55
CA VAL A 650 -11.61 15.58 -9.74
C VAL A 650 -10.96 14.83 -10.90
N ALA A 651 -10.25 13.74 -10.61
CA ALA A 651 -9.60 12.90 -11.61
C ALA A 651 -9.37 11.49 -11.03
N TYR A 652 -9.34 10.48 -11.91
CA TYR A 652 -8.95 9.13 -11.52
C TYR A 652 -8.30 8.36 -12.66
N PHE A 653 -7.56 7.31 -12.30
CA PHE A 653 -7.12 6.26 -13.20
C PHE A 653 -7.25 4.91 -12.50
N ASP A 654 -7.84 3.94 -13.17
CA ASP A 654 -8.07 2.61 -12.60
C ASP A 654 -7.85 1.49 -13.63
N ARG A 655 -7.55 0.29 -13.13
CA ARG A 655 -7.36 -0.94 -13.91
C ARG A 655 -8.20 -2.05 -13.31
N GLY A 656 -8.71 -2.92 -14.17
CA GLY A 656 -9.35 -4.15 -13.73
C GLY A 656 -8.40 -5.06 -12.95
N PRO A 657 -8.97 -6.11 -12.33
CA PRO A 657 -8.25 -7.03 -11.46
C PRO A 657 -7.05 -7.67 -12.17
N ILE A 658 -6.05 -8.07 -11.39
CA ILE A 658 -4.85 -8.74 -11.92
C ILE A 658 -5.20 -10.08 -12.58
N ASP A 659 -6.10 -10.85 -11.97
CA ASP A 659 -6.56 -12.16 -12.43
C ASP A 659 -8.10 -12.21 -12.40
N PRO A 660 -8.76 -12.84 -13.38
CA PRO A 660 -10.22 -12.89 -13.44
C PRO A 660 -10.88 -13.79 -12.40
N ASP A 661 -10.13 -14.74 -11.82
CA ASP A 661 -10.69 -15.82 -11.00
C ASP A 661 -10.11 -15.84 -9.57
N GLU A 662 -8.94 -15.21 -9.33
CA GLU A 662 -8.23 -15.23 -8.05
C GLU A 662 -7.91 -13.80 -7.57
N LEU A 663 -8.17 -13.49 -6.29
CA LEU A 663 -7.63 -12.26 -5.69
C LEU A 663 -6.11 -12.37 -5.63
N VAL A 664 -5.45 -11.63 -6.51
CA VAL A 664 -4.01 -11.43 -6.49
C VAL A 664 -3.71 -10.04 -5.95
N MET A 665 -2.85 -9.96 -4.94
CA MET A 665 -2.46 -8.69 -4.36
C MET A 665 -1.81 -7.79 -5.42
N GLY A 666 -2.45 -6.66 -5.70
CA GLY A 666 -2.02 -5.74 -6.75
C GLY A 666 -2.49 -4.33 -6.51
N GLY A 667 -2.38 -3.50 -7.54
CA GLY A 667 -2.80 -2.12 -7.49
C GLY A 667 -1.76 -1.17 -6.91
N TYR A 668 -2.12 0.10 -6.70
CA TYR A 668 -1.15 1.14 -6.39
C TYR A 668 -0.82 1.21 -4.90
N TRP A 669 0.46 1.00 -4.57
CA TRP A 669 0.96 1.24 -3.22
C TRP A 669 1.06 2.73 -2.93
N SER A 670 1.54 3.54 -3.88
CA SER A 670 1.68 4.98 -3.67
C SER A 670 1.52 5.74 -4.97
N ALA A 671 1.06 6.98 -4.88
CA ALA A 671 0.97 7.91 -6.01
C ALA A 671 1.41 9.31 -5.60
N TYR A 672 2.45 9.84 -6.25
CA TYR A 672 3.02 11.14 -5.90
C TYR A 672 3.14 12.10 -7.08
N TRP A 673 2.85 13.38 -6.82
CA TRP A 673 3.05 14.46 -7.78
C TRP A 673 4.51 14.91 -7.77
N TYR A 674 5.19 14.80 -8.92
CA TYR A 674 6.56 15.24 -9.07
C TYR A 674 6.78 15.88 -10.45
N ARG A 675 7.17 17.17 -10.44
CA ARG A 675 7.57 17.94 -11.65
C ARG A 675 6.54 17.90 -12.81
N GLY A 676 5.25 17.98 -12.48
CA GLY A 676 4.18 18.02 -13.49
C GLY A 676 3.56 16.67 -13.84
N PHE A 677 4.10 15.57 -13.29
CA PHE A 677 3.63 14.22 -13.55
C PHE A 677 3.25 13.53 -12.24
N ILE A 678 2.42 12.50 -12.37
CA ILE A 678 2.08 11.58 -11.29
C ILE A 678 2.91 10.32 -11.51
N TYR A 679 3.67 9.91 -10.50
CA TYR A 679 4.36 8.64 -10.51
C TYR A 679 3.71 7.75 -9.48
N ALA A 680 3.34 6.54 -9.89
CA ALA A 680 2.65 5.61 -9.02
C ALA A 680 3.30 4.23 -9.05
N THR A 681 3.62 3.69 -7.87
CA THR A 681 4.13 2.32 -7.75
C THR A 681 2.98 1.35 -7.65
N GLU A 682 2.95 0.39 -8.57
CA GLU A 682 1.99 -0.70 -8.60
C GLU A 682 2.66 -1.95 -8.00
N ILE A 683 2.00 -2.57 -7.02
CA ILE A 683 2.51 -3.65 -6.18
C ILE A 683 3.04 -4.82 -7.01
N ALA A 684 2.31 -5.25 -8.04
CA ALA A 684 2.55 -6.43 -8.85
C ALA A 684 3.21 -6.10 -10.20
N ARG A 685 2.69 -5.10 -10.92
CA ARG A 685 3.01 -4.76 -12.32
C ARG A 685 4.30 -3.94 -12.45
N GLY A 686 4.53 -2.94 -11.59
CA GLY A 686 5.71 -2.08 -11.71
C GLY A 686 5.48 -0.61 -11.36
N LEU A 687 5.83 0.27 -12.29
CA LEU A 687 5.75 1.73 -12.14
C LEU A 687 4.93 2.33 -13.29
N ASP A 688 3.97 3.17 -12.94
CA ASP A 688 3.25 3.99 -13.90
C ASP A 688 3.60 5.46 -13.76
N VAL A 689 3.61 6.14 -14.90
CA VAL A 689 3.71 7.60 -15.01
C VAL A 689 2.46 8.11 -15.67
N LEU A 690 1.76 9.03 -15.03
CA LEU A 690 0.52 9.63 -15.50
C LEU A 690 0.65 11.15 -15.58
N GLU A 691 -0.23 11.76 -16.36
CA GLU A 691 -0.35 13.20 -16.51
C GLU A 691 -1.81 13.62 -16.28
N LEU A 692 -2.01 14.77 -15.63
CA LEU A 692 -3.32 15.37 -15.46
C LEU A 692 -3.73 16.12 -16.74
N LEU A 693 -5.00 15.96 -17.11
CA LEU A 693 -5.61 16.64 -18.24
C LEU A 693 -6.49 17.80 -17.77
N PRO A 694 -6.54 18.92 -18.51
CA PRO A 694 -7.47 20.00 -18.23
C PRO A 694 -8.93 19.54 -18.31
N SER A 695 -9.75 20.08 -17.42
CA SER A 695 -11.18 19.84 -17.32
C SER A 695 -11.93 21.05 -16.78
N ASP A 696 -13.25 20.94 -16.72
CA ASP A 696 -14.11 21.94 -16.09
C ASP A 696 -13.86 22.10 -14.59
N GLU A 697 -13.19 21.13 -13.94
CA GLU A 697 -12.84 21.17 -12.51
C GLU A 697 -11.37 21.51 -12.26
N LEU A 698 -10.49 21.32 -13.24
CA LEU A 698 -9.06 21.60 -13.13
C LEU A 698 -8.52 22.16 -14.45
N THR A 699 -8.22 23.45 -14.49
CA THR A 699 -7.80 24.15 -15.71
C THR A 699 -6.34 23.91 -16.06
N GLN A 700 -5.96 24.16 -17.31
CA GLN A 700 -4.57 24.12 -17.76
C GLN A 700 -3.67 25.06 -16.94
N ASN A 701 -4.14 26.28 -16.60
CA ASN A 701 -3.34 27.21 -15.80
C ASN A 701 -3.10 26.69 -14.38
N GLU A 702 -4.05 25.97 -13.78
CA GLU A 702 -3.87 25.34 -12.46
C GLU A 702 -2.82 24.21 -12.51
N ILE A 703 -2.86 23.37 -13.55
CA ILE A 703 -1.88 22.28 -13.78
C ILE A 703 -0.48 22.88 -14.00
N GLU A 704 -0.38 23.92 -14.83
CA GLU A 704 0.88 24.63 -15.07
C GLU A 704 1.40 25.30 -13.79
N ALA A 705 0.54 25.95 -13.01
CA ALA A 705 0.92 26.57 -11.76
C ALA A 705 1.42 25.55 -10.72
N ALA A 706 0.81 24.36 -10.66
CA ALA A 706 1.31 23.26 -9.84
C ALA A 706 2.67 22.76 -10.33
N SER A 707 2.89 22.72 -11.64
CA SER A 707 4.15 22.27 -12.23
C SER A 707 5.32 23.26 -12.02
N LEU A 708 5.03 24.52 -11.67
CA LEU A 708 6.05 25.50 -11.29
C LEU A 708 6.71 25.19 -9.93
N VAL A 709 6.00 24.47 -9.06
CA VAL A 709 6.53 24.07 -7.75
C VAL A 709 7.44 22.85 -7.96
N THR A 710 8.74 23.11 -7.90
CA THR A 710 9.75 22.08 -8.05
C THR A 710 10.56 21.95 -6.77
N SER A 711 10.53 20.76 -6.17
CA SER A 711 11.46 20.40 -5.10
C SER A 711 12.58 19.54 -5.69
N ALA A 712 13.82 19.79 -5.24
CA ALA A 712 14.95 18.92 -5.56
C ALA A 712 14.80 17.53 -4.93
N THR A 713 13.98 17.40 -3.89
CA THR A 713 13.78 16.13 -3.17
C THR A 713 12.33 15.97 -2.75
N PHE A 714 11.81 14.76 -2.87
CA PHE A 714 10.52 14.37 -2.32
C PHE A 714 10.69 13.05 -1.60
N ASN A 715 10.20 12.98 -0.36
CA ASN A 715 10.15 11.76 0.43
C ASN A 715 8.71 11.50 0.88
N PRO A 716 8.29 10.21 0.89
CA PRO A 716 7.05 9.78 1.51
C PRO A 716 6.87 10.38 2.92
N GLN A 717 5.64 10.78 3.25
CA GLN A 717 5.24 11.31 4.56
C GLN A 717 6.05 12.53 5.06
N GLN A 718 6.88 13.16 4.22
CA GLN A 718 7.60 14.39 4.56
C GLN A 718 7.00 15.59 3.81
N GLN A 719 6.26 16.44 4.52
CA GLN A 719 5.66 17.64 3.95
C GLN A 719 6.53 18.89 4.16
N ARG A 720 6.44 19.79 3.19
CA ARG A 720 7.06 21.11 3.22
C ARG A 720 6.06 22.15 2.76
N ARG A 721 6.24 23.38 3.22
CA ARG A 721 5.37 24.48 2.84
C ARG A 721 5.59 24.84 1.40
N ILE A 722 4.55 24.64 0.62
CA ILE A 722 4.52 25.02 -0.79
C ILE A 722 4.28 26.53 -0.87
N SER A 723 5.14 27.18 -1.64
CA SER A 723 4.97 28.57 -2.06
C SER A 723 5.10 28.65 -3.58
N TRP A 724 4.40 29.61 -4.18
CA TRP A 724 4.38 29.81 -5.62
C TRP A 724 5.15 31.07 -5.98
N SER A 725 6.00 30.99 -7.01
CA SER A 725 6.66 32.18 -7.56
C SER A 725 5.63 33.13 -8.17
N ALA A 726 5.86 34.45 -8.08
CA ALA A 726 5.03 35.47 -8.71
C ALA A 726 5.14 35.45 -10.25
N ARG A 727 4.51 34.44 -10.88
CA ARG A 727 4.43 34.28 -12.33
C ARG A 727 2.99 34.48 -12.81
N PRO A 728 2.78 34.95 -14.06
CA PRO A 728 1.45 35.13 -14.62
C PRO A 728 0.57 33.88 -14.54
N GLN A 729 1.15 32.68 -14.70
CA GLN A 729 0.43 31.40 -14.62
C GLN A 729 -0.26 31.19 -13.26
N VAL A 730 0.37 31.63 -12.16
CA VAL A 730 -0.22 31.54 -10.81
C VAL A 730 -1.41 32.49 -10.68
N ALA A 731 -1.29 33.70 -11.22
CA ALA A 731 -2.41 34.66 -11.26
C ALA A 731 -3.56 34.14 -12.14
N ARG A 732 -3.26 33.51 -13.29
CA ARG A 732 -4.26 32.86 -14.15
C ARG A 732 -4.98 31.72 -13.44
N ALA A 733 -4.28 30.89 -12.67
CA ALA A 733 -4.89 29.82 -11.88
C ALA A 733 -5.91 30.37 -10.86
N TYR A 734 -5.59 31.46 -10.13
CA TYR A 734 -6.56 32.12 -9.26
C TYR A 734 -7.74 32.73 -10.04
N LEU A 735 -7.47 33.37 -11.19
CA LEU A 735 -8.50 33.96 -12.03
C LEU A 735 -9.47 32.91 -12.59
N ASP A 736 -8.98 31.74 -12.96
CA ASP A 736 -9.79 30.60 -13.42
C ASP A 736 -10.69 30.09 -12.29
N GLN A 737 -10.16 29.97 -11.07
CA GLN A 737 -10.96 29.61 -9.90
C GLN A 737 -12.04 30.65 -9.57
N ILE A 738 -11.72 31.94 -9.66
CA ILE A 738 -12.67 33.06 -9.45
C ILE A 738 -13.76 33.07 -10.52
N THR A 739 -13.40 32.73 -11.75
CA THR A 739 -14.33 32.57 -12.87
C THR A 739 -15.29 31.42 -12.61
N ARG A 740 -14.77 30.26 -12.20
CA ARG A 740 -15.57 29.06 -11.85
C ARG A 740 -16.54 29.34 -10.70
N SER A 741 -16.12 30.09 -9.68
CA SER A 741 -16.97 30.48 -8.56
C SER A 741 -17.85 31.71 -8.84
N SER A 742 -17.82 32.26 -10.06
CA SER A 742 -18.58 33.46 -10.47
C SER A 742 -18.44 34.62 -9.47
N THR A 743 -17.25 34.79 -8.88
CA THR A 743 -17.01 35.75 -7.81
C THR A 743 -16.84 37.18 -8.33
N LEU A 744 -16.34 37.35 -9.56
CA LEU A 744 -16.23 38.64 -10.24
C LEU A 744 -17.11 38.68 -11.51
N PRO A 745 -17.55 39.86 -11.96
CA PRO A 745 -18.22 40.03 -13.25
C PRO A 745 -17.31 39.63 -14.42
N THR A 746 -17.89 39.07 -15.49
CA THR A 746 -17.15 38.62 -16.69
C THR A 746 -16.33 39.72 -17.35
N GLU A 747 -16.80 40.98 -17.34
CA GLU A 747 -16.05 42.13 -17.90
C GLU A 747 -14.78 42.44 -17.11
N GLU A 748 -14.82 42.30 -15.78
CA GLU A 748 -13.67 42.51 -14.91
C GLU A 748 -12.66 41.37 -15.10
N ILE A 749 -13.13 40.12 -15.18
CA ILE A 749 -12.29 38.94 -15.49
C ILE A 749 -11.56 39.13 -16.83
N ALA A 750 -12.27 39.58 -17.88
CA ALA A 750 -11.67 39.82 -19.19
C ALA A 750 -10.60 40.94 -19.13
N THR A 751 -10.82 41.97 -18.30
CA THR A 751 -9.84 43.05 -18.10
C THR A 751 -8.58 42.54 -17.41
N LEU A 752 -8.73 41.74 -16.34
CA LEU A 752 -7.62 41.13 -15.62
C LEU A 752 -6.83 40.16 -16.50
N ALA A 753 -7.52 39.33 -17.30
CA ALA A 753 -6.88 38.43 -18.25
C ALA A 753 -6.05 39.20 -19.30
N ALA A 754 -6.57 40.30 -19.83
CA ALA A 754 -5.86 41.15 -20.79
C ALA A 754 -4.60 41.80 -20.19
N LEU A 755 -4.60 42.12 -18.90
CA LEU A 755 -3.40 42.59 -18.19
C LEU A 755 -2.35 41.49 -18.10
N LEU A 756 -2.74 40.26 -17.77
CA LEU A 756 -1.82 39.11 -17.75
C LEU A 756 -1.25 38.81 -19.14
N ASP A 757 -2.05 38.93 -20.19
CA ASP A 757 -1.59 38.78 -21.58
C ASP A 757 -0.55 39.84 -21.98
N ARG A 758 -0.66 41.06 -21.45
CA ARG A 758 0.35 42.12 -21.64
C ARG A 758 1.64 41.81 -20.88
N VAL A 759 1.57 41.20 -19.70
CA VAL A 759 2.75 40.77 -18.94
C VAL A 759 3.56 39.74 -19.74
N ASP A 760 2.90 38.75 -20.35
CA ASP A 760 3.56 37.72 -21.16
C ASP A 760 4.24 38.27 -22.43
N GLN A 761 3.83 39.45 -22.90
CA GLN A 761 4.42 40.10 -24.08
C GLN A 761 5.71 40.89 -23.78
N ILE A 762 6.06 41.09 -22.50
CA ILE A 762 7.29 41.76 -22.11
C ILE A 762 8.49 40.81 -22.29
N GLN A 763 9.44 41.18 -23.14
CA GLN A 763 10.66 40.39 -23.33
C GLN A 763 11.61 40.52 -22.13
N PRO A 764 12.24 39.42 -21.68
CA PRO A 764 13.14 39.43 -20.53
C PRO A 764 14.42 40.29 -20.71
N ASP A 765 14.77 40.68 -21.95
CA ASP A 765 15.97 41.47 -22.27
C ASP A 765 15.71 42.96 -22.55
N THR A 766 14.47 43.45 -22.39
CA THR A 766 14.17 44.87 -22.51
C THR A 766 14.28 45.58 -21.16
N THR A 767 15.27 46.46 -21.01
CA THR A 767 15.49 47.34 -19.84
C THR A 767 14.42 48.44 -19.67
N VAL A 768 13.26 48.31 -20.31
CA VAL A 768 12.15 49.26 -20.19
C VAL A 768 11.11 48.63 -19.29
N SER A 769 11.06 49.04 -18.03
CA SER A 769 9.85 48.85 -17.23
C SER A 769 8.72 49.56 -17.97
N ASP A 770 7.71 48.82 -18.43
CA ASP A 770 6.47 49.44 -18.89
C ASP A 770 5.77 50.02 -17.64
N VAL A 771 6.12 51.26 -17.29
CA VAL A 771 5.61 51.97 -16.11
C VAL A 771 4.08 52.05 -16.14
N ASP A 772 3.49 52.08 -17.34
CA ASP A 772 2.06 52.10 -17.53
C ASP A 772 1.46 50.73 -17.16
N LEU A 773 2.06 49.61 -17.60
CA LEU A 773 1.63 48.26 -17.17
C LEU A 773 1.79 48.05 -15.65
N ALA A 774 2.91 48.47 -15.06
CA ALA A 774 3.11 48.37 -13.61
C ALA A 774 2.07 49.19 -12.83
N GLY A 775 1.70 50.37 -13.34
CA GLY A 775 0.61 51.18 -12.83
C GLY A 775 -0.75 50.46 -12.93
N ASP A 776 -1.07 49.92 -14.10
CA ASP A 776 -2.32 49.19 -14.36
C ASP A 776 -2.46 47.95 -13.45
N LEU A 777 -1.37 47.19 -13.26
CA LEU A 777 -1.33 46.04 -12.36
C LEU A 777 -1.54 46.44 -10.90
N SER A 778 -0.92 47.56 -10.47
CA SER A 778 -1.09 48.09 -9.11
C SER A 778 -2.52 48.58 -8.85
N GLU A 779 -3.15 49.22 -9.85
CA GLU A 779 -4.54 49.67 -9.78
C GLU A 779 -5.50 48.47 -9.70
N ALA A 780 -5.30 47.46 -10.55
CA ALA A 780 -6.06 46.22 -10.53
C ALA A 780 -5.94 45.51 -9.17
N ALA A 781 -4.72 45.41 -8.62
CA ALA A 781 -4.52 44.84 -7.29
C ALA A 781 -5.26 45.60 -6.18
N GLY A 782 -5.24 46.93 -6.22
CA GLY A 782 -5.98 47.76 -5.26
C GLY A 782 -7.50 47.55 -5.35
N SER A 783 -8.04 47.41 -6.56
CA SER A 783 -9.46 47.06 -6.76
C SER A 783 -9.80 45.68 -6.19
N LEU A 784 -8.95 44.68 -6.46
CA LEU A 784 -9.12 43.32 -5.95
C LEU A 784 -9.08 43.26 -4.42
N ASP A 785 -8.17 43.99 -3.77
CA ASP A 785 -8.10 44.08 -2.30
C ASP A 785 -9.40 44.67 -1.69
N ILE A 786 -9.94 45.73 -2.32
CA ILE A 786 -11.19 46.34 -1.86
C ILE A 786 -12.33 45.33 -1.96
N THR A 787 -12.44 44.62 -3.08
CA THR A 787 -13.46 43.58 -3.28
C THR A 787 -13.26 42.42 -2.30
N ALA A 788 -12.02 41.95 -2.10
CA ALA A 788 -11.70 40.90 -1.15
C ALA A 788 -12.14 41.26 0.28
N SER A 789 -11.95 42.51 0.70
CA SER A 789 -12.35 43.00 2.03
C SER A 789 -13.87 42.96 2.30
N GLN A 790 -14.67 42.84 1.25
CA GLN A 790 -16.14 42.76 1.32
C GLN A 790 -16.66 41.31 1.29
N LEU A 791 -15.78 40.34 1.03
CA LEU A 791 -16.11 38.92 0.99
C LEU A 791 -15.60 38.20 2.25
N ASN A 792 -15.97 36.94 2.40
CA ASN A 792 -15.49 36.05 3.45
C ASN A 792 -15.09 34.68 2.88
N GLY A 793 -14.31 33.92 3.65
CA GLY A 793 -13.95 32.54 3.31
C GLY A 793 -13.12 32.44 2.02
N ARG A 794 -13.36 31.39 1.23
CA ARG A 794 -12.53 31.04 0.06
C ARG A 794 -12.45 32.14 -1.00
N SER A 795 -13.56 32.82 -1.28
CA SER A 795 -13.59 33.91 -2.27
C SER A 795 -12.74 35.10 -1.84
N GLN A 796 -12.73 35.44 -0.55
CA GLN A 796 -11.85 36.48 0.00
C GLN A 796 -10.38 36.07 -0.15
N THR A 797 -10.02 34.87 0.29
CA THR A 797 -8.63 34.37 0.23
C THR A 797 -8.09 34.35 -1.21
N ARG A 798 -8.89 33.86 -2.17
CA ARG A 798 -8.50 33.80 -3.59
C ARG A 798 -8.32 35.18 -4.21
N LEU A 799 -9.22 36.13 -3.95
CA LEU A 799 -9.07 37.49 -4.46
C LEU A 799 -7.87 38.21 -3.85
N ALA A 800 -7.63 38.04 -2.55
CA ALA A 800 -6.45 38.61 -1.89
C ALA A 800 -5.16 38.02 -2.47
N ALA A 801 -5.12 36.71 -2.73
CA ALA A 801 -3.97 36.07 -3.37
C ALA A 801 -3.76 36.53 -4.83
N LEU A 802 -4.84 36.73 -5.59
CA LEU A 802 -4.77 37.31 -6.93
C LEU A 802 -4.25 38.75 -6.89
N ALA A 803 -4.75 39.57 -5.96
CA ALA A 803 -4.27 40.94 -5.76
C ALA A 803 -2.77 40.96 -5.45
N GLU A 804 -2.31 40.07 -4.58
CA GLU A 804 -0.91 39.92 -4.21
C GLU A 804 -0.04 39.47 -5.40
N ALA A 805 -0.53 38.56 -6.24
CA ALA A 805 0.17 38.18 -7.47
C ALA A 805 0.36 39.38 -8.41
N PHE A 806 -0.66 40.23 -8.57
CA PHE A 806 -0.60 41.45 -9.38
C PHE A 806 0.38 42.48 -8.80
N LYS A 807 0.40 42.69 -7.48
CA LYS A 807 1.39 43.57 -6.82
C LYS A 807 2.81 43.10 -7.07
N ASN A 808 3.07 41.81 -6.88
CA ASN A 808 4.41 41.25 -7.08
C ASN A 808 4.87 41.39 -8.54
N MET A 809 3.98 41.23 -9.52
CA MET A 809 4.31 41.49 -10.93
C MET A 809 4.55 42.98 -11.22
N ALA A 810 3.81 43.90 -10.57
CA ALA A 810 4.00 45.34 -10.72
C ALA A 810 5.34 45.84 -10.16
N GLU A 811 5.84 45.23 -9.08
CA GLU A 811 7.13 45.58 -8.48
C GLU A 811 8.36 45.08 -9.30
N GLY A 812 8.15 44.12 -10.21
CA GLY A 812 9.21 43.49 -11.00
C GLY A 812 10.08 42.51 -10.20
N PRO A 813 10.97 41.73 -10.85
CA PRO A 813 11.95 40.92 -10.14
C PRO A 813 12.89 41.84 -9.35
N ARG A 814 12.91 41.73 -8.02
CA ARG A 814 13.88 42.43 -7.16
C ARG A 814 15.28 41.87 -7.29
#